data_AF-A0A4W4EE84-F1
#
_entry.id   AF-A0A4W4EE84-F1
#
_cell.length_a   1.000
_cell.length_b   1.000
_cell.length_c   1.000
_cell.angle_alpha   90.00
_cell.angle_beta   90.00
_cell.angle_gamma   90.00
#
_symmetry.space_group_name_H-M   'P 1'
#
loop_
_entity.id
_entity.type
_entity.pdbx_description
1 polymer ?
#
loop_
_entity_poly.entity_id
_entity_poly.type
_entity_poly.pdbx_seq_one_letter_code
_entity_poly.pdbx_strand_id
1 'polypeptide(L)'
;MLKSKTFVKKTRSGGVLKIVREHYLRDDIWCGSEVCTECKDDSPVLQRDAFIQSRLCTYPHYLIPDTNVVLHQIDILEDPVMRNVVILQTVLQEVRHRSAPVYKRIKDAIHEKEKHFYTFTNEHHRETFVEREQGESANDRNDRAIRVAALWYNQHLRKAPCAGELRVVLLTNDQANKEKATEDGLLAYRCEEYIKSLIGNPELVDRLALTSNEQNEITGGRVLFPEHLPLSRIQTGIKNGTFLQGTFRANRDNYLEATVFVHGEGEDGTEVLLQGLQNLNRAVHQDIVAVELFPRERWAAPSAAVLEDDHANDEDAEEEEAEKTSMLKPTGRVVGIIKRNWRPFCGMLTQSQIKEATRHLFTPADRHIPRIRIETRQASALVGHRIIVAIDGWPRNSRYPNGHFVRNLGGAGDKETETEVLLLEHDVPHQPFSKAVLSFLPRMPWAITEEDLKVRADLRHLCVCSVDPPGCTDIDDALHCRELDNGNLEVGVHIADVSHFIRPGNALDQEAANRGTTVYLCGKRIDMVPELLSSDLCSLRSNVDRLAFSCVWEMNRNAEIIRTHFTKSVINSKASLTYAEAQMRIDDATMNDDITNSLRGLNALAKILKGRRIEKGALTLSSPEVRFHMDSETHDPIDLQTKELKDTNSMVEEFMLLANISVAQKIYEEFSECALLRKHPAPPLSNYDILVKAAKSRDLEIHTDSAKALADSLNAAVLGGFPYFNTLLRILATRCMMQAIYFCSGMDSDFRHYGLASPIYTHFTSPIRRYSDIIVHRLLAVAINADGTYPDLMDKHKQSTLCNNLNYRHKMAQYAQRASVAFHTQLFFKNKGILNEEGFILFVRKNAIIILIAKFGLEGTVFFKNKGKPGPKLSFDSEIAGVSVAWPEPAAKKPKLDR
;
A
#
# COMPACT_ATOMS: atom_id res chain seq x y z
N MET A 1 -42.78 5.50 19.13
CA MET A 1 -43.83 4.76 18.39
C MET A 1 -43.21 3.53 17.74
N LEU A 2 -43.85 2.35 17.77
CA LEU A 2 -43.32 1.13 17.14
C LEU A 2 -44.01 0.89 15.79
N LYS A 3 -43.24 0.62 14.74
CA LYS A 3 -43.71 0.16 13.43
C LYS A 3 -43.03 -1.16 13.04
N SER A 4 -43.52 -1.79 11.97
CA SER A 4 -42.96 -3.03 11.41
C SER A 4 -42.42 -2.80 10.00
N LYS A 5 -41.17 -3.18 9.75
CA LYS A 5 -40.53 -3.14 8.43
C LYS A 5 -40.46 -4.57 7.89
N THR A 6 -41.22 -4.81 6.82
CA THR A 6 -41.26 -6.12 6.14
C THR A 6 -40.55 -6.04 4.80
N PHE A 7 -39.63 -6.96 4.52
CA PHE A 7 -38.98 -7.07 3.22
C PHE A 7 -38.64 -8.52 2.88
N VAL A 8 -38.46 -8.80 1.59
CA VAL A 8 -38.18 -10.14 1.09
C VAL A 8 -36.72 -10.23 0.70
N LYS A 9 -36.00 -11.22 1.22
CA LYS A 9 -34.58 -11.45 0.93
C LYS A 9 -34.41 -12.82 0.28
N LYS A 10 -33.70 -12.86 -0.85
CA LYS A 10 -33.25 -14.12 -1.45
C LYS A 10 -32.06 -14.65 -0.66
N THR A 11 -32.12 -15.92 -0.27
CA THR A 11 -31.06 -16.64 0.44
C THR A 11 -29.96 -17.07 -0.54
N ARG A 12 -28.77 -17.42 -0.03
CA ARG A 12 -27.66 -17.89 -0.87
C ARG A 12 -28.00 -19.18 -1.65
N SER A 13 -28.91 -20.01 -1.14
CA SER A 13 -29.44 -21.20 -1.80
C SER A 13 -30.59 -20.92 -2.78
N GLY A 14 -30.94 -19.65 -3.00
CA GLY A 14 -31.98 -19.25 -3.95
C GLY A 14 -33.41 -19.23 -3.39
N GLY A 15 -33.62 -19.71 -2.16
CA GLY A 15 -34.91 -19.62 -1.46
C GLY A 15 -35.28 -18.18 -1.10
N VAL A 16 -36.58 -17.90 -1.00
CA VAL A 16 -37.11 -16.56 -0.72
C VAL A 16 -37.59 -16.50 0.73
N LEU A 17 -37.01 -15.62 1.55
CA LEU A 17 -37.33 -15.47 2.97
C LEU A 17 -37.97 -14.11 3.23
N LYS A 18 -39.15 -14.11 3.87
CA LYS A 18 -39.79 -12.89 4.37
C LYS A 18 -39.17 -12.52 5.72
N ILE A 19 -38.59 -11.33 5.81
CA ILE A 19 -38.02 -10.77 7.04
C ILE A 19 -38.97 -9.70 7.56
N VAL A 20 -39.36 -9.82 8.83
CA VAL A 20 -40.12 -8.81 9.56
C VAL A 20 -39.24 -8.30 10.69
N ARG A 21 -39.01 -6.99 10.76
CA ARG A 21 -38.25 -6.34 11.83
C ARG A 21 -39.08 -5.27 12.50
N GLU A 22 -38.97 -5.18 13.81
CA GLU A 22 -39.42 -4.00 14.55
C GLU A 22 -38.62 -2.76 14.11
N HIS A 23 -39.30 -1.62 14.08
CA HIS A 23 -38.72 -0.33 13.71
C HIS A 23 -39.25 0.75 14.65
N TYR A 24 -38.39 1.20 15.56
CA TYR A 24 -38.72 2.21 16.55
C TYR A 24 -38.59 3.61 15.96
N LEU A 25 -39.63 4.41 16.17
CA LEU A 25 -39.67 5.84 15.90
C LEU A 25 -39.56 6.62 17.21
N ARG A 26 -38.66 7.59 17.20
CA ARG A 26 -38.15 8.38 18.31
C ARG A 26 -38.44 9.87 18.09
N ASP A 27 -38.61 10.56 19.20
CA ASP A 27 -38.82 12.02 19.25
C ASP A 27 -37.59 12.76 19.80
N ASP A 28 -36.59 12.02 20.28
CA ASP A 28 -35.36 12.52 20.91
C ASP A 28 -34.16 12.51 19.95
N ILE A 29 -34.42 12.70 18.65
CA ILE A 29 -33.37 12.82 17.63
C ILE A 29 -33.16 14.29 17.33
N TRP A 30 -31.97 14.79 17.62
CA TRP A 30 -31.63 16.20 17.49
C TRP A 30 -31.30 16.57 16.04
N CYS A 31 -31.44 17.85 15.70
CA CYS A 31 -31.10 18.34 14.37
C CYS A 31 -29.61 18.66 14.20
N GLY A 32 -28.83 18.69 15.29
CA GLY A 32 -27.39 18.99 15.30
C GLY A 32 -27.02 20.44 14.99
N SER A 33 -28.01 21.34 14.96
CA SER A 33 -27.83 22.75 14.56
C SER A 33 -27.75 23.69 15.75
N GLU A 34 -26.75 24.57 15.73
CA GLU A 34 -26.53 25.61 16.74
C GLU A 34 -27.67 26.65 16.80
N VAL A 35 -28.42 26.85 15.70
CA VAL A 35 -29.55 27.81 15.70
C VAL A 35 -30.82 27.24 16.35
N CYS A 36 -30.86 25.93 16.59
CA CYS A 36 -32.06 25.30 17.13
C CYS A 36 -32.21 25.58 18.63
N THR A 37 -33.43 25.95 19.02
CA THR A 37 -33.80 26.18 20.43
C THR A 37 -34.75 25.10 20.98
N GLU A 38 -35.28 24.23 20.11
CA GLU A 38 -36.17 23.12 20.49
C GLU A 38 -35.37 21.87 20.87
N CYS A 39 -34.28 21.57 20.15
CA CYS A 39 -33.40 20.44 20.45
C CYS A 39 -32.47 20.78 21.62
N LYS A 40 -32.45 19.95 22.66
CA LYS A 40 -31.50 20.04 23.78
C LYS A 40 -30.20 19.31 23.44
N ASP A 41 -29.47 19.80 22.44
CA ASP A 41 -28.17 19.26 22.05
C ASP A 41 -27.06 20.02 22.79
N ASP A 42 -26.30 19.32 23.64
CA ASP A 42 -25.18 19.90 24.39
C ASP A 42 -23.93 20.12 23.51
N SER A 43 -23.92 19.61 22.28
CA SER A 43 -22.78 19.68 21.36
C SER A 43 -23.20 19.82 19.88
N PRO A 44 -23.79 20.96 19.47
CA PRO A 44 -24.18 21.18 18.09
C PRO A 44 -22.96 21.12 17.15
N VAL A 45 -23.12 20.46 16.01
CA VAL A 45 -22.06 20.26 15.01
C VAL A 45 -22.18 21.27 13.87
N LEU A 46 -23.41 21.55 13.42
CA LEU A 46 -23.71 22.49 12.34
C LEU A 46 -23.73 23.91 12.89
N GLN A 47 -22.93 24.78 12.28
CA GLN A 47 -22.75 26.15 12.76
C GLN A 47 -23.88 27.07 12.30
N ARG A 48 -24.07 28.18 13.02
CA ARG A 48 -24.97 29.26 12.60
C ARG A 48 -24.52 29.94 11.31
N ASP A 49 -23.23 30.24 11.21
CA ASP A 49 -22.64 30.98 10.08
C ASP A 49 -22.21 30.03 8.95
N ALA A 50 -23.17 29.27 8.42
CA ALA A 50 -22.96 28.32 7.33
C ALA A 50 -22.93 28.99 5.94
N PHE A 51 -22.03 29.96 5.75
CA PHE A 51 -21.95 30.72 4.50
C PHE A 51 -20.93 30.13 3.52
N ILE A 52 -21.44 29.71 2.35
CA ILE A 52 -20.62 29.32 1.20
C ILE A 52 -20.91 30.33 0.08
N GLN A 53 -19.89 31.05 -0.39
CA GLN A 53 -20.05 32.09 -1.40
C GLN A 53 -20.51 31.49 -2.74
N SER A 54 -21.75 31.79 -3.13
CA SER A 54 -22.38 31.31 -4.36
C SER A 54 -23.20 32.41 -5.03
N ARG A 55 -23.27 32.39 -6.37
CA ARG A 55 -24.19 33.22 -7.16
C ARG A 55 -25.65 32.74 -7.07
N LEU A 56 -25.87 31.45 -6.81
CA LEU A 56 -27.19 30.86 -6.64
C LEU A 56 -27.70 31.03 -5.20
N CYS A 57 -26.82 30.85 -4.21
CA CYS A 57 -27.14 30.95 -2.80
C CYS A 57 -26.37 32.11 -2.16
N THR A 58 -26.99 33.28 -2.07
CA THR A 58 -26.41 34.48 -1.45
C THR A 58 -26.64 34.56 0.06
N TYR A 59 -27.15 33.49 0.67
CA TYR A 59 -27.54 33.39 2.08
C TYR A 59 -26.86 32.17 2.73
N PRO A 60 -26.70 32.14 4.07
CA PRO A 60 -26.22 30.96 4.78
C PRO A 60 -27.13 29.75 4.53
N HIS A 61 -26.56 28.57 4.34
CA HIS A 61 -27.35 27.37 4.08
C HIS A 61 -26.67 26.07 4.50
N TYR A 62 -27.47 25.07 4.85
CA TYR A 62 -27.04 23.69 5.04
C TYR A 62 -27.24 22.88 3.76
N LEU A 63 -26.28 22.00 3.47
CA LEU A 63 -26.32 21.11 2.31
C LEU A 63 -26.81 19.72 2.73
N ILE A 64 -27.76 19.19 1.96
CA ILE A 64 -28.23 17.79 2.09
C ILE A 64 -27.94 17.10 0.76
N PRO A 65 -26.90 16.26 0.66
CA PRO A 65 -26.62 15.53 -0.56
C PRO A 65 -27.47 14.26 -0.65
N ASP A 66 -27.94 13.97 -1.86
CA ASP A 66 -28.50 12.68 -2.24
C ASP A 66 -27.41 11.59 -2.35
N THR A 67 -27.83 10.32 -2.34
CA THR A 67 -26.98 9.14 -2.50
C THR A 67 -26.09 9.24 -3.73
N ASN A 68 -26.61 9.64 -4.89
CA ASN A 68 -25.81 9.69 -6.12
C ASN A 68 -24.75 10.81 -6.08
N VAL A 69 -25.00 11.88 -5.33
CA VAL A 69 -24.01 12.94 -5.11
C VAL A 69 -22.89 12.42 -4.22
N VAL A 70 -23.20 11.74 -3.11
CA VAL A 70 -22.18 11.16 -2.23
C VAL A 70 -21.35 10.09 -2.95
N LEU A 71 -21.96 9.27 -3.80
CA LEU A 71 -21.26 8.21 -4.52
C LEU A 71 -20.31 8.71 -5.61
N HIS A 72 -20.74 9.73 -6.37
CA HIS A 72 -20.00 10.16 -7.56
C HIS A 72 -19.16 11.42 -7.31
N GLN A 73 -19.50 12.24 -6.31
CA GLN A 73 -18.87 13.54 -6.06
C GLN A 73 -18.25 13.59 -4.65
N ILE A 74 -17.73 12.45 -4.17
CA ILE A 74 -17.09 12.38 -2.84
C ILE A 74 -15.85 13.27 -2.76
N ASP A 75 -15.08 13.40 -3.84
CA ASP A 75 -13.90 14.27 -3.91
C ASP A 75 -14.26 15.77 -3.80
N ILE A 76 -15.47 16.15 -4.21
CA ILE A 76 -16.03 17.49 -3.98
C ILE A 76 -16.42 17.64 -2.51
N LEU A 77 -17.12 16.67 -1.93
CA LEU A 77 -17.55 16.72 -0.52
C LEU A 77 -16.37 16.70 0.47
N GLU A 78 -15.22 16.17 0.06
CA GLU A 78 -14.00 16.21 0.86
C GLU A 78 -13.24 17.54 0.79
N ASP A 79 -13.57 18.41 -0.16
CA ASP A 79 -12.91 19.69 -0.30
C ASP A 79 -13.18 20.62 0.91
N PRO A 80 -12.18 21.37 1.41
CA PRO A 80 -12.34 22.25 2.57
C PRO A 80 -13.41 23.35 2.44
N VAL A 81 -13.83 23.67 1.21
CA VAL A 81 -14.92 24.62 0.93
C VAL A 81 -16.29 24.06 1.34
N MET A 82 -16.47 22.73 1.23
CA MET A 82 -17.74 22.09 1.56
C MET A 82 -17.85 21.89 3.07
N ARG A 83 -18.68 22.72 3.71
CA ARG A 83 -18.92 22.71 5.16
C ARG A 83 -20.41 22.69 5.48
N ASN A 84 -20.75 22.32 6.72
CA ASN A 84 -22.13 22.31 7.24
C ASN A 84 -23.08 21.43 6.41
N VAL A 85 -22.68 20.16 6.26
CA VAL A 85 -23.38 19.16 5.45
C VAL A 85 -24.13 18.18 6.36
N VAL A 86 -25.41 17.96 6.07
CA VAL A 86 -26.25 16.97 6.77
C VAL A 86 -26.32 15.69 5.95
N ILE A 87 -25.70 14.64 6.45
CA ILE A 87 -25.73 13.30 5.85
C ILE A 87 -26.87 12.50 6.48
N LEU A 88 -27.89 12.19 5.68
CA LEU A 88 -29.03 11.40 6.14
C LEU A 88 -28.66 9.92 6.34
N GLN A 89 -29.28 9.27 7.33
CA GLN A 89 -29.09 7.84 7.59
C GLN A 89 -29.48 6.97 6.38
N THR A 90 -30.55 7.32 5.66
CA THR A 90 -30.94 6.61 4.42
C THR A 90 -29.82 6.63 3.38
N VAL A 91 -29.25 7.81 3.13
CA VAL A 91 -28.12 8.01 2.21
C VAL A 91 -26.90 7.21 2.67
N LEU A 92 -26.55 7.32 3.95
CA LEU A 92 -25.39 6.64 4.51
C LEU A 92 -25.51 5.10 4.44
N GLN A 93 -26.72 4.56 4.65
CA GLN A 93 -26.98 3.13 4.52
C GLN A 93 -26.92 2.66 3.07
N GLU A 94 -27.42 3.46 2.12
CA GLU A 94 -27.37 3.12 0.70
C GLU A 94 -25.94 3.15 0.17
N VAL A 95 -25.17 4.19 0.52
CA VAL A 95 -23.74 4.29 0.21
C VAL A 95 -22.99 3.10 0.78
N ARG A 96 -23.27 2.68 2.03
CA ARG A 96 -22.64 1.48 2.64
C ARG A 96 -22.87 0.21 1.82
N HIS A 97 -24.05 0.04 1.25
CA HIS A 97 -24.38 -1.14 0.43
C HIS A 97 -23.82 -1.05 -0.99
N ARG A 98 -23.72 0.16 -1.56
CA ARG A 98 -23.24 0.38 -2.93
C ARG A 98 -21.71 0.48 -3.02
N SER A 99 -21.06 1.15 -2.08
CA SER A 99 -19.61 1.39 -2.05
C SER A 99 -19.06 1.53 -0.63
N ALA A 100 -18.45 0.44 -0.13
CA ALA A 100 -17.78 0.45 1.18
C ALA A 100 -16.62 1.47 1.27
N PRO A 101 -15.79 1.70 0.22
CA PRO A 101 -14.75 2.73 0.26
C PRO A 101 -15.32 4.15 0.42
N VAL A 102 -16.36 4.50 -0.33
CA VAL A 102 -17.01 5.82 -0.21
C VAL A 102 -17.68 5.98 1.16
N TYR A 103 -18.28 4.91 1.69
CA TYR A 103 -18.82 4.90 3.05
C TYR A 103 -17.75 5.19 4.11
N LYS A 104 -16.53 4.65 3.95
CA LYS A 104 -15.42 4.95 4.85
C LYS A 104 -15.00 6.42 4.72
N ARG A 105 -14.79 6.91 3.51
CA ARG A 105 -14.44 8.31 3.21
C ARG A 105 -15.43 9.32 3.81
N ILE A 106 -16.73 9.11 3.61
CA ILE A 106 -17.74 9.99 4.20
C ILE A 106 -17.78 9.89 5.73
N LYS A 107 -17.52 8.70 6.30
CA LYS A 107 -17.36 8.54 7.75
C LYS A 107 -16.15 9.32 8.27
N ASP A 108 -15.02 9.26 7.58
CA ASP A 108 -13.82 10.00 7.95
C ASP A 108 -14.09 11.52 7.91
N ALA A 109 -14.78 12.01 6.86
CA ALA A 109 -15.23 13.40 6.77
C ALA A 109 -16.19 13.81 7.90
N ILE A 110 -17.06 12.91 8.37
CA ILE A 110 -17.94 13.15 9.54
C ILE A 110 -17.14 13.29 10.85
N HIS A 111 -16.01 12.59 11.00
CA HIS A 111 -15.16 12.71 12.19
C HIS A 111 -14.25 13.95 12.16
N GLU A 112 -14.12 14.59 11.00
CA GLU A 112 -13.35 15.81 10.81
C GLU A 112 -14.12 17.04 11.32
N LYS A 113 -13.79 17.52 12.52
CA LYS A 113 -14.54 18.60 13.20
C LYS A 113 -14.60 19.90 12.40
N GLU A 114 -13.58 20.22 11.61
CA GLU A 114 -13.51 21.45 10.81
C GLU A 114 -14.49 21.48 9.63
N LYS A 115 -15.02 20.32 9.22
CA LYS A 115 -16.00 20.22 8.12
C LYS A 115 -17.43 20.42 8.56
N HIS A 116 -17.74 20.20 9.84
CA HIS A 116 -19.10 20.33 10.37
C HIS A 116 -20.11 19.39 9.66
N PHE A 117 -19.76 18.12 9.51
CA PHE A 117 -20.65 17.11 8.90
C PHE A 117 -21.47 16.43 9.99
N TYR A 118 -22.79 16.46 9.87
CA TYR A 118 -23.71 15.88 10.85
C TYR A 118 -24.48 14.70 10.27
N THR A 119 -24.56 13.58 11.00
CA THR A 119 -25.38 12.44 10.59
C THR A 119 -26.76 12.52 11.21
N PHE A 120 -27.80 12.75 10.41
CA PHE A 120 -29.18 12.79 10.90
C PHE A 120 -29.89 11.45 10.70
N THR A 121 -30.43 10.90 11.78
CA THR A 121 -31.09 9.58 11.83
C THR A 121 -32.56 9.66 11.40
N ASN A 122 -32.77 10.08 10.16
CA ASN A 122 -34.10 10.32 9.56
C ASN A 122 -35.02 9.09 9.54
N GLU A 123 -34.48 7.87 9.47
CA GLU A 123 -35.28 6.65 9.51
C GLU A 123 -35.89 6.38 10.89
N HIS A 124 -35.28 6.86 11.97
CA HIS A 124 -35.81 6.68 13.33
C HIS A 124 -36.53 7.91 13.86
N HIS A 125 -36.45 9.05 13.19
CA HIS A 125 -37.12 10.26 13.62
C HIS A 125 -38.59 10.24 13.19
N ARG A 126 -39.50 10.47 14.15
CA ARG A 126 -40.95 10.25 13.96
C ARG A 126 -41.54 11.05 12.80
N GLU A 127 -41.13 12.31 12.63
CA GLU A 127 -41.73 13.20 11.62
C GLU A 127 -41.12 13.01 10.23
N THR A 128 -39.94 12.40 10.13
CA THR A 128 -39.24 12.23 8.84
C THR A 128 -39.31 10.80 8.30
N PHE A 129 -39.82 9.85 9.10
CA PHE A 129 -39.96 8.47 8.67
C PHE A 129 -41.07 8.31 7.63
N VAL A 130 -40.72 7.74 6.48
CA VAL A 130 -41.67 7.39 5.42
C VAL A 130 -41.83 5.89 5.25
N GLU A 131 -43.08 5.44 5.12
CA GLU A 131 -43.41 4.07 4.73
C GLU A 131 -43.36 3.91 3.21
N ARG A 132 -43.07 2.70 2.75
CA ARG A 132 -43.07 2.39 1.32
C ARG A 132 -44.50 2.24 0.83
N GLU A 133 -44.86 2.99 -0.20
CA GLU A 133 -46.18 2.93 -0.81
C GLU A 133 -46.33 1.69 -1.71
N GLN A 134 -47.57 1.27 -1.94
CA GLN A 134 -47.84 0.09 -2.77
C GLN A 134 -47.50 0.39 -4.24
N GLY A 135 -46.58 -0.40 -4.80
CA GLY A 135 -46.09 -0.20 -6.17
C GLY A 135 -44.88 0.73 -6.29
N GLU A 136 -44.47 1.41 -5.22
CA GLU A 136 -43.30 2.29 -5.18
C GLU A 136 -42.00 1.46 -5.18
N SER A 137 -40.98 1.87 -5.93
CA SER A 137 -39.67 1.21 -5.88
C SER A 137 -38.92 1.56 -4.57
N ALA A 138 -37.87 0.79 -4.25
CA ALA A 138 -37.05 1.12 -3.08
C ALA A 138 -36.27 2.44 -3.27
N ASN A 139 -35.89 2.76 -4.51
CA ASN A 139 -35.19 3.99 -4.86
C ASN A 139 -36.11 5.20 -4.68
N ASP A 140 -37.31 5.15 -5.26
CA ASP A 140 -38.30 6.23 -5.15
C ASP A 140 -38.65 6.54 -3.70
N ARG A 141 -38.78 5.49 -2.87
CA ARG A 141 -39.01 5.63 -1.42
C ARG A 141 -37.84 6.33 -0.72
N ASN A 142 -36.60 6.00 -1.09
CA ASN A 142 -35.42 6.64 -0.50
C ASN A 142 -35.34 8.11 -0.92
N ASP A 143 -35.56 8.42 -2.20
CA ASP A 143 -35.59 9.79 -2.71
C ASP A 143 -36.67 10.62 -2.01
N ARG A 144 -37.86 10.04 -1.79
CA ARG A 144 -38.93 10.65 -1.00
C ARG A 144 -38.54 10.83 0.47
N ALA A 145 -37.87 9.87 1.09
CA ALA A 145 -37.38 9.99 2.47
C ALA A 145 -36.39 11.16 2.62
N ILE A 146 -35.53 11.36 1.62
CA ILE A 146 -34.56 12.47 1.57
C ILE A 146 -35.31 13.81 1.44
N ARG A 147 -36.27 13.91 0.52
CA ARG A 147 -37.11 15.11 0.35
C ARG A 147 -37.89 15.46 1.62
N VAL A 148 -38.53 14.48 2.26
CA VAL A 148 -39.28 14.68 3.51
C VAL A 148 -38.36 15.16 4.64
N ALA A 149 -37.16 14.59 4.77
CA ALA A 149 -36.17 15.04 5.76
C ALA A 149 -35.68 16.48 5.47
N ALA A 150 -35.43 16.82 4.21
CA ALA A 150 -35.03 18.17 3.82
C ALA A 150 -36.14 19.21 4.08
N LEU A 151 -37.40 18.83 3.81
CA LEU A 151 -38.57 19.66 4.11
C LEU A 151 -38.74 19.86 5.60
N TRP A 152 -38.56 18.81 6.39
CA TRP A 152 -38.57 18.90 7.85
C TRP A 152 -37.50 19.86 8.35
N TYR A 153 -36.26 19.75 7.89
CA TYR A 153 -35.19 20.68 8.27
C TYR A 153 -35.54 22.14 7.92
N ASN A 154 -36.07 22.38 6.72
CA ASN A 154 -36.47 23.72 6.30
C ASN A 154 -37.58 24.31 7.19
N GLN A 155 -38.56 23.49 7.58
CA GLN A 155 -39.66 23.91 8.47
C GLN A 155 -39.19 24.07 9.92
N HIS A 156 -38.39 23.14 10.42
CA HIS A 156 -37.88 23.12 11.79
C HIS A 156 -36.98 24.32 12.07
N LEU A 157 -36.03 24.60 11.18
CA LEU A 157 -35.10 25.74 11.35
C LEU A 157 -35.82 27.09 11.25
N ARG A 158 -36.90 27.21 10.48
CA ARG A 158 -37.71 28.46 10.42
C ARG A 158 -38.41 28.81 11.73
N LYS A 159 -38.64 27.83 12.62
CA LYS A 159 -39.25 28.08 13.93
C LYS A 159 -38.27 28.73 14.91
N ALA A 160 -36.97 28.57 14.68
CA ALA A 160 -35.96 29.12 15.56
C ALA A 160 -35.85 30.65 15.38
N PRO A 161 -36.04 31.45 16.44
CA PRO A 161 -35.94 32.91 16.37
C PRO A 161 -34.54 33.40 15.96
N CYS A 162 -33.52 32.55 16.13
CA CYS A 162 -32.12 32.83 15.83
C CYS A 162 -31.69 32.43 14.40
N ALA A 163 -32.56 31.76 13.64
CA ALA A 163 -32.22 31.17 12.34
C ALA A 163 -31.96 32.19 11.23
N GLY A 164 -32.46 33.43 11.36
CA GLY A 164 -32.20 34.50 10.38
C GLY A 164 -32.58 34.10 8.94
N GLU A 165 -31.65 34.23 8.00
CA GLU A 165 -31.81 33.87 6.58
C GLU A 165 -31.38 32.43 6.23
N LEU A 166 -31.05 31.60 7.24
CA LEU A 166 -30.53 30.25 7.02
C LEU A 166 -31.52 29.37 6.23
N ARG A 167 -31.04 28.73 5.15
CA ARG A 167 -31.84 27.82 4.33
C ARG A 167 -31.25 26.42 4.23
N VAL A 168 -32.00 25.51 3.62
CA VAL A 168 -31.58 24.13 3.38
C VAL A 168 -31.60 23.89 1.87
N VAL A 169 -30.51 23.36 1.34
CA VAL A 169 -30.32 23.09 -0.08
C VAL A 169 -30.10 21.60 -0.30
N LEU A 170 -30.97 20.98 -1.10
CA LEU A 170 -30.86 19.59 -1.54
C LEU A 170 -29.98 19.50 -2.80
N LEU A 171 -28.91 18.71 -2.73
CA LEU A 171 -28.09 18.41 -3.90
C LEU A 171 -28.48 17.04 -4.45
N THR A 172 -28.94 16.98 -5.70
CA THR A 172 -29.30 15.72 -6.37
C THR A 172 -28.85 15.73 -7.82
N ASN A 173 -28.26 14.64 -8.28
CA ASN A 173 -27.92 14.47 -9.71
C ASN A 173 -29.06 13.77 -10.49
N ASP A 174 -30.11 13.31 -9.80
CA ASP A 174 -31.34 12.83 -10.46
C ASP A 174 -32.26 14.01 -10.78
N GLN A 175 -32.55 14.17 -12.08
CA GLN A 175 -33.43 15.20 -12.61
C GLN A 175 -34.86 15.06 -12.09
N ALA A 176 -35.38 13.83 -12.03
CA ALA A 176 -36.75 13.58 -11.57
C ALA A 176 -36.90 13.94 -10.09
N ASN A 177 -35.88 13.64 -9.28
CA ASN A 177 -35.87 14.03 -7.87
C ASN A 177 -35.75 15.55 -7.70
N LYS A 178 -34.97 16.25 -8.54
CA LYS A 178 -34.88 17.72 -8.52
C LYS A 178 -36.23 18.38 -8.83
N GLU A 179 -36.92 17.92 -9.86
CA GLU A 179 -38.24 18.43 -10.25
C GLU A 179 -39.25 18.26 -9.12
N LYS A 180 -39.38 17.04 -8.58
CA LYS A 180 -40.26 16.75 -7.44
C LYS A 180 -39.90 17.55 -6.19
N ALA A 181 -38.61 17.71 -5.88
CA ALA A 181 -38.19 18.52 -4.73
C ALA A 181 -38.57 20.00 -4.90
N THR A 182 -38.50 20.52 -6.13
CA THR A 182 -38.90 21.90 -6.44
C THR A 182 -40.42 22.07 -6.30
N GLU A 183 -41.21 21.08 -6.75
CA GLU A 183 -42.67 21.03 -6.55
C GLU A 183 -43.04 20.99 -5.05
N ASP A 184 -42.27 20.27 -4.24
CA ASP A 184 -42.42 20.20 -2.77
C ASP A 184 -41.98 21.51 -2.04
N GLY A 185 -41.53 22.53 -2.78
CA GLY A 185 -41.10 23.81 -2.24
C GLY A 185 -39.68 23.82 -1.63
N LEU A 186 -38.84 22.84 -2.00
CA LEU A 186 -37.44 22.76 -1.58
C LEU A 186 -36.53 23.47 -2.57
N LEU A 187 -35.41 23.99 -2.06
CA LEU A 187 -34.31 24.46 -2.89
C LEU A 187 -33.48 23.25 -3.31
N ALA A 188 -33.59 22.85 -4.57
CA ALA A 188 -32.87 21.71 -5.12
C ALA A 188 -32.03 22.10 -6.33
N TYR A 189 -30.76 21.70 -6.34
CA TYR A 189 -29.84 21.95 -7.45
C TYR A 189 -29.13 20.66 -7.85
N ARG A 190 -28.73 20.58 -9.12
CA ARG A 190 -27.73 19.58 -9.52
C ARG A 190 -26.39 19.94 -8.89
N CYS A 191 -25.58 18.92 -8.57
CA CYS A 191 -24.26 19.16 -7.99
C CYS A 191 -23.42 20.06 -8.92
N GLU A 192 -23.45 19.81 -10.22
CA GLU A 192 -22.79 20.62 -11.23
C GLU A 192 -23.24 22.09 -11.24
N GLU A 193 -24.55 22.35 -11.18
CA GLU A 193 -25.12 23.71 -11.16
C GLU A 193 -24.66 24.47 -9.91
N TYR A 194 -24.71 23.80 -8.76
CA TYR A 194 -24.29 24.37 -7.49
C TYR A 194 -22.80 24.71 -7.50
N ILE A 195 -21.94 23.77 -7.93
CA ILE A 195 -20.48 23.99 -7.97
C ILE A 195 -20.09 25.07 -8.98
N LYS A 196 -20.69 25.09 -10.18
CA LYS A 196 -20.44 26.15 -11.18
C LYS A 196 -20.86 27.55 -10.70
N SER A 197 -21.76 27.63 -9.72
CA SER A 197 -22.21 28.90 -9.15
C SER A 197 -21.32 29.45 -8.05
N LEU A 198 -20.39 28.65 -7.50
CA LEU A 198 -19.52 29.07 -6.41
C LEU A 198 -18.60 30.22 -6.85
N ILE A 199 -18.46 31.23 -5.99
CA ILE A 199 -17.61 32.40 -6.21
C ILE A 199 -16.26 32.14 -5.53
N GLY A 200 -15.17 32.52 -6.20
CA GLY A 200 -13.81 32.40 -5.66
C GLY A 200 -13.20 31.00 -5.75
N ASN A 201 -13.92 29.99 -6.25
CA ASN A 201 -13.45 28.60 -6.33
C ASN A 201 -13.67 27.98 -7.73
N PRO A 202 -13.14 28.58 -8.82
CA PRO A 202 -13.34 28.05 -10.18
C PRO A 202 -12.70 26.66 -10.37
N GLU A 203 -11.76 26.28 -9.50
CA GLU A 203 -11.03 25.01 -9.57
C GLU A 203 -11.88 23.80 -9.17
N LEU A 204 -12.95 23.98 -8.38
CA LEU A 204 -13.86 22.90 -8.00
C LEU A 204 -14.61 22.31 -9.19
N VAL A 205 -14.78 23.08 -10.26
CA VAL A 205 -15.46 22.61 -11.48
C VAL A 205 -14.68 21.48 -12.14
N ASP A 206 -13.35 21.53 -12.10
CA ASP A 206 -12.49 20.49 -12.68
C ASP A 206 -12.47 19.19 -11.86
N ARG A 207 -13.00 19.23 -10.63
CA ARG A 207 -13.17 18.07 -9.74
C ARG A 207 -14.53 17.37 -9.86
N LEU A 208 -15.41 17.88 -10.72
CA LEU A 208 -16.70 17.24 -10.95
C LEU A 208 -16.50 15.94 -11.74
N ALA A 209 -16.91 14.81 -11.14
CA ALA A 209 -16.92 13.53 -11.85
C ALA A 209 -17.94 13.55 -12.99
N LEU A 210 -17.56 13.00 -14.15
CA LEU A 210 -18.45 12.93 -15.31
C LEU A 210 -19.49 11.82 -15.10
N THR A 211 -20.76 12.18 -14.90
CA THR A 211 -21.83 11.20 -14.85
C THR A 211 -22.11 10.64 -16.24
N SER A 212 -22.03 9.31 -16.38
CA SER A 212 -22.26 8.55 -17.62
C SER A 212 -23.65 8.72 -18.26
N ASN A 213 -24.58 9.41 -17.59
CA ASN A 213 -25.93 9.70 -18.08
C ASN A 213 -26.05 10.97 -18.92
N GLU A 214 -24.98 11.76 -19.08
CA GLU A 214 -25.05 12.84 -20.07
C GLU A 214 -25.09 12.26 -21.48
N GLN A 215 -26.22 12.50 -22.14
CA GLN A 215 -26.59 12.17 -23.52
C GLN A 215 -25.67 12.77 -24.59
N ASN A 216 -24.39 13.00 -24.30
CA ASN A 216 -23.35 13.16 -25.30
C ASN A 216 -22.85 11.77 -25.74
N GLU A 217 -23.80 10.85 -26.00
CA GLU A 217 -23.53 9.72 -26.88
C GLU A 217 -23.08 10.32 -28.21
N ILE A 218 -21.79 10.21 -28.50
CA ILE A 218 -21.29 10.35 -29.88
C ILE A 218 -21.96 9.20 -30.63
N THR A 219 -23.13 9.47 -31.21
CA THR A 219 -23.98 8.56 -31.99
C THR A 219 -23.34 8.11 -33.31
N GLY A 220 -22.03 8.32 -33.50
CA GLY A 220 -21.26 7.93 -34.68
C GLY A 220 -19.96 7.16 -34.39
N GLY A 221 -19.65 6.80 -33.14
CA GLY A 221 -18.40 6.09 -32.82
C GLY A 221 -18.47 4.58 -33.09
N ARG A 222 -17.51 4.01 -33.84
CA ARG A 222 -17.32 2.56 -33.98
C ARG A 222 -17.19 1.94 -32.58
N VAL A 223 -18.03 0.95 -32.26
CA VAL A 223 -17.94 0.22 -30.98
C VAL A 223 -16.59 -0.50 -30.93
N LEU A 224 -15.73 -0.11 -29.98
CA LEU A 224 -14.37 -0.65 -29.84
C LEU A 224 -14.32 -1.89 -28.96
N PHE A 225 -15.21 -1.98 -27.98
CA PHE A 225 -15.18 -3.06 -26.99
C PHE A 225 -16.53 -3.79 -26.83
N PRO A 226 -16.50 -5.08 -26.48
CA PRO A 226 -17.72 -5.85 -26.23
C PRO A 226 -18.41 -5.42 -24.92
N GLU A 227 -19.71 -5.69 -24.84
CA GLU A 227 -20.52 -5.41 -23.65
C GLU A 227 -20.18 -6.37 -22.51
N HIS A 228 -20.25 -5.88 -21.26
CA HIS A 228 -20.02 -6.72 -20.07
C HIS A 228 -21.28 -7.49 -19.73
N LEU A 229 -21.14 -8.78 -19.41
CA LEU A 229 -22.27 -9.59 -18.99
C LEU A 229 -22.81 -9.11 -17.62
N PRO A 230 -24.13 -9.22 -17.38
CA PRO A 230 -24.70 -8.90 -16.07
C PRO A 230 -24.18 -9.86 -14.99
N LEU A 231 -23.99 -9.35 -13.76
CA LEU A 231 -23.44 -10.10 -12.63
C LEU A 231 -24.16 -11.42 -12.36
N SER A 232 -25.47 -11.50 -12.59
CA SER A 232 -26.25 -12.73 -12.43
C SER A 232 -25.81 -13.84 -13.39
N ARG A 233 -25.53 -13.50 -14.67
CA ARG A 233 -25.01 -14.45 -15.66
C ARG A 233 -23.56 -14.81 -15.38
N ILE A 234 -22.74 -13.86 -14.94
CA ILE A 234 -21.36 -14.11 -14.52
C ILE A 234 -21.34 -15.12 -13.36
N GLN A 235 -22.12 -14.88 -12.31
CA GLN A 235 -22.20 -15.77 -11.15
C GLN A 235 -22.71 -17.17 -11.52
N THR A 236 -23.68 -17.26 -12.45
CA THR A 236 -24.18 -18.54 -12.94
C THR A 236 -23.10 -19.27 -13.75
N GLY A 237 -22.36 -18.56 -14.60
CA GLY A 237 -21.26 -19.15 -15.37
C GLY A 237 -20.09 -19.59 -14.50
N ILE A 238 -19.76 -18.85 -13.43
CA ILE A 238 -18.75 -19.26 -12.45
C ILE A 238 -19.19 -20.55 -11.74
N LYS A 239 -20.46 -20.63 -11.30
CA LYS A 239 -21.00 -21.84 -10.67
C LYS A 239 -21.01 -23.06 -11.59
N ASN A 240 -21.25 -22.84 -12.88
CA ASN A 240 -21.26 -23.89 -13.89
C ASN A 240 -19.86 -24.20 -14.44
N GLY A 241 -18.81 -23.50 -13.99
CA GLY A 241 -17.43 -23.67 -14.45
C GLY A 241 -17.14 -23.12 -15.85
N THR A 242 -18.07 -22.42 -16.50
CA THR A 242 -17.84 -21.81 -17.82
C THR A 242 -17.01 -20.53 -17.75
N PHE A 243 -17.05 -19.81 -16.63
CA PHE A 243 -16.21 -18.63 -16.39
C PHE A 243 -15.31 -18.84 -15.18
N LEU A 244 -14.10 -18.33 -15.28
CA LEU A 244 -13.13 -18.33 -14.19
C LEU A 244 -13.04 -16.93 -13.59
N GLN A 245 -13.03 -16.84 -12.27
CA GLN A 245 -12.84 -15.58 -11.56
C GLN A 245 -11.36 -15.43 -11.16
N GLY A 246 -10.77 -14.27 -11.41
CA GLY A 246 -9.39 -14.02 -11.04
C GLY A 246 -9.04 -12.54 -10.92
N THR A 247 -7.80 -12.27 -10.51
CA THR A 247 -7.25 -10.92 -10.41
C THR A 247 -6.54 -10.56 -11.71
N PHE A 248 -6.94 -9.45 -12.32
CA PHE A 248 -6.34 -8.92 -13.55
C PHE A 248 -5.00 -8.21 -13.28
N ARG A 249 -3.96 -8.60 -14.01
CA ARG A 249 -2.61 -8.04 -13.93
C ARG A 249 -2.17 -7.62 -15.32
N ALA A 250 -2.32 -6.32 -15.61
CA ALA A 250 -1.74 -5.72 -16.81
C ALA A 250 -0.22 -5.97 -16.85
N ASN A 251 0.34 -6.12 -18.05
CA ASN A 251 1.79 -6.18 -18.25
C ASN A 251 2.35 -4.75 -18.30
N ARG A 252 3.46 -4.51 -17.60
CA ARG A 252 4.13 -3.19 -17.55
C ARG A 252 4.78 -2.81 -18.88
N ASP A 253 5.28 -3.83 -19.58
CA ASP A 253 6.14 -3.66 -20.75
C ASP A 253 5.34 -3.81 -22.06
N ASN A 254 4.09 -4.28 -22.00
CA ASN A 254 3.22 -4.43 -23.15
C ASN A 254 1.75 -4.19 -22.77
N TYR A 255 1.20 -3.03 -23.13
CA TYR A 255 -0.17 -2.65 -22.78
C TYR A 255 -1.27 -3.51 -23.44
N LEU A 256 -0.93 -4.28 -24.49
CA LEU A 256 -1.84 -5.20 -25.16
C LEU A 256 -1.88 -6.58 -24.50
N GLU A 257 -1.03 -6.82 -23.50
CA GLU A 257 -0.98 -8.08 -22.76
C GLU A 257 -1.35 -7.90 -21.29
N ALA A 258 -2.04 -8.90 -20.75
CA ALA A 258 -2.28 -9.03 -19.33
C ALA A 258 -2.38 -10.50 -18.93
N THR A 259 -2.22 -10.78 -17.65
CA THR A 259 -2.50 -12.10 -17.07
C THR A 259 -3.64 -11.99 -16.07
N VAL A 260 -4.46 -13.04 -16.00
CA VAL A 260 -5.46 -13.19 -14.94
C VAL A 260 -5.04 -14.37 -14.08
N PHE A 261 -4.80 -14.08 -12.81
CA PHE A 261 -4.48 -15.09 -11.82
C PHE A 261 -5.78 -15.64 -11.23
N VAL A 262 -6.12 -16.89 -11.56
CA VAL A 262 -7.34 -17.56 -11.09
C VAL A 262 -7.01 -18.26 -9.77
N HIS A 263 -7.65 -17.82 -8.69
CA HIS A 263 -7.48 -18.43 -7.37
C HIS A 263 -8.32 -19.72 -7.31
N GLY A 264 -7.68 -20.88 -7.38
CA GLY A 264 -8.32 -22.20 -7.22
C GLY A 264 -8.29 -22.70 -5.76
N GLU A 265 -9.02 -23.78 -5.47
CA GLU A 265 -8.85 -24.55 -4.22
C GLU A 265 -7.56 -25.39 -4.33
N GLY A 266 -6.41 -24.85 -3.91
CA GLY A 266 -5.10 -25.53 -3.91
C GLY A 266 -3.91 -24.62 -4.25
N GLU A 267 -2.69 -25.17 -4.24
CA GLU A 267 -1.44 -24.44 -4.55
C GLU A 267 -1.21 -24.18 -6.05
N ASP A 268 -2.00 -24.78 -6.95
CA ASP A 268 -1.89 -24.61 -8.41
C ASP A 268 -2.84 -23.51 -8.93
N GLY A 269 -2.50 -22.26 -8.67
CA GLY A 269 -3.15 -21.12 -9.33
C GLY A 269 -2.93 -21.18 -10.85
N THR A 270 -4.01 -21.13 -11.64
CA THR A 270 -3.90 -21.11 -13.11
C THR A 270 -3.75 -19.67 -13.60
N GLU A 271 -2.70 -19.40 -14.37
CA GLU A 271 -2.52 -18.13 -15.07
C GLU A 271 -3.13 -18.18 -16.46
N VAL A 272 -4.04 -17.25 -16.76
CA VAL A 272 -4.64 -17.09 -18.08
C VAL A 272 -4.06 -15.85 -18.76
N LEU A 273 -3.49 -16.03 -19.95
CA LEU A 273 -2.96 -14.95 -20.78
C LEU A 273 -4.07 -14.27 -21.57
N LEU A 274 -4.07 -12.94 -21.58
CA LEU A 274 -4.99 -12.11 -22.36
C LEU A 274 -4.16 -11.25 -23.32
N GLN A 275 -4.54 -11.25 -24.60
CA GLN A 275 -3.85 -10.49 -25.64
C GLN A 275 -4.85 -9.69 -26.47
N GLY A 276 -4.55 -8.43 -26.74
CA GLY A 276 -5.34 -7.52 -27.56
C GLY A 276 -6.44 -6.77 -26.79
N LEU A 277 -6.70 -5.52 -27.20
CA LEU A 277 -7.61 -4.59 -26.51
C LEU A 277 -9.03 -5.17 -26.30
N GLN A 278 -9.55 -5.90 -27.29
CA GLN A 278 -10.90 -6.46 -27.21
C GLN A 278 -11.01 -7.55 -26.13
N ASN A 279 -9.94 -8.34 -25.91
CA ASN A 279 -9.92 -9.43 -24.93
C ASN A 279 -9.63 -8.93 -23.52
N LEU A 280 -8.86 -7.84 -23.37
CA LEU A 280 -8.67 -7.13 -22.10
C LEU A 280 -9.97 -6.47 -21.61
N ASN A 281 -10.81 -6.05 -22.55
CA ASN A 281 -12.19 -5.57 -22.33
C ASN A 281 -12.36 -4.58 -21.17
N ARG A 282 -11.63 -3.46 -21.22
CA ARG A 282 -11.75 -2.34 -20.27
C ARG A 282 -11.52 -2.74 -18.80
N ALA A 283 -10.70 -3.76 -18.54
CA ALA A 283 -10.20 -4.08 -17.20
C ALA A 283 -9.02 -3.17 -16.84
N VAL A 284 -8.89 -2.82 -15.56
CA VAL A 284 -7.78 -2.04 -15.01
C VAL A 284 -6.97 -2.92 -14.05
N HIS A 285 -5.68 -2.63 -13.91
CA HIS A 285 -4.77 -3.39 -13.04
C HIS A 285 -5.37 -3.61 -11.63
N GLN A 286 -5.31 -4.85 -11.13
CA GLN A 286 -5.91 -5.35 -9.87
C GLN A 286 -7.45 -5.46 -9.82
N ASP A 287 -8.17 -5.27 -10.93
CA ASP A 287 -9.60 -5.58 -10.98
C ASP A 287 -9.85 -7.09 -10.76
N ILE A 288 -11.00 -7.42 -10.15
CA ILE A 288 -11.51 -8.80 -10.11
C ILE A 288 -12.42 -9.00 -11.31
N VAL A 289 -12.02 -9.90 -12.20
CA VAL A 289 -12.63 -10.09 -13.52
C VAL A 289 -13.15 -11.53 -13.68
N ALA A 290 -14.14 -11.68 -14.54
CA ALA A 290 -14.59 -12.97 -15.05
C ALA A 290 -14.00 -13.20 -16.45
N VAL A 291 -13.33 -14.33 -16.64
CA VAL A 291 -12.65 -14.71 -17.87
C VAL A 291 -13.30 -15.96 -18.46
N GLU A 292 -13.48 -15.94 -19.77
CA GLU A 292 -13.81 -17.12 -20.58
C GLU A 292 -12.54 -17.61 -21.28
N LEU A 293 -12.24 -18.90 -21.15
CA LEU A 293 -11.10 -19.52 -21.81
C LEU A 293 -11.39 -19.72 -23.30
N PHE A 294 -10.37 -19.50 -24.13
CA PHE A 294 -10.44 -19.90 -25.52
C PHE A 294 -10.18 -21.41 -25.68
N PRO A 295 -10.68 -22.00 -26.79
CA PRO A 295 -10.30 -23.34 -27.21
C PRO A 295 -8.77 -23.50 -27.29
N ARG A 296 -8.27 -24.72 -27.04
CA ARG A 296 -6.82 -25.00 -26.97
C ARG A 296 -6.08 -24.63 -28.25
N GLU A 297 -6.76 -24.61 -29.40
CA GLU A 297 -6.14 -24.23 -30.69
C GLU A 297 -5.75 -22.75 -30.75
N ARG A 298 -6.30 -21.91 -29.86
CA ARG A 298 -6.03 -20.46 -29.78
C ARG A 298 -5.11 -20.09 -28.63
N TRP A 299 -4.53 -21.08 -27.94
CA TRP A 299 -3.54 -20.82 -26.91
C TRP A 299 -2.27 -20.26 -27.53
N ALA A 300 -1.63 -19.33 -26.81
CA ALA A 300 -0.52 -18.55 -27.33
C ALA A 300 0.57 -18.43 -26.28
N ALA A 301 1.76 -18.05 -26.75
CA ALA A 301 2.89 -17.74 -25.91
C ALA A 301 2.92 -16.25 -25.52
N PRO A 302 3.48 -15.90 -24.36
CA PRO A 302 3.75 -14.49 -24.02
C PRO A 302 4.67 -13.83 -25.04
N SER A 303 4.40 -12.58 -25.40
CA SER A 303 5.28 -11.81 -26.27
C SER A 303 6.61 -11.48 -25.59
N ALA A 304 7.70 -11.53 -26.36
CA ALA A 304 9.03 -11.08 -25.93
C ALA A 304 9.30 -9.60 -26.24
N ALA A 305 8.33 -8.90 -26.85
CA ALA A 305 8.46 -7.50 -27.27
C ALA A 305 8.06 -6.53 -26.14
N VAL A 306 8.76 -5.39 -26.09
CA VAL A 306 8.41 -4.25 -25.23
C VAL A 306 7.69 -3.22 -26.11
N LEU A 307 6.44 -2.90 -25.78
CA LEU A 307 5.57 -1.96 -26.49
C LEU A 307 5.15 -0.80 -25.57
N GLU A 308 5.40 0.43 -25.99
CA GLU A 308 4.91 1.64 -25.34
C GLU A 308 3.69 2.18 -26.12
N ASP A 309 2.63 2.59 -25.41
CA ASP A 309 1.42 3.21 -26.00
C ASP A 309 1.78 4.64 -26.47
N ASP A 310 2.36 4.77 -27.66
CA ASP A 310 2.76 6.05 -28.27
C ASP A 310 1.73 6.50 -29.33
N HIS A 311 1.15 7.68 -29.15
CA HIS A 311 0.12 8.31 -30.01
C HIS A 311 0.39 8.35 -31.53
N ALA A 312 1.59 8.02 -31.99
CA ALA A 312 2.09 8.41 -33.30
C ALA A 312 1.98 7.34 -34.40
N ASN A 313 1.91 6.03 -34.11
CA ASN A 313 1.99 4.98 -35.13
C ASN A 313 1.16 3.74 -34.75
N ASP A 314 -0.17 3.85 -34.76
CA ASP A 314 -1.05 2.70 -34.49
C ASP A 314 -1.53 1.98 -35.76
N GLU A 315 -1.21 2.48 -36.96
CA GLU A 315 -1.56 1.79 -38.22
C GLU A 315 -0.56 0.68 -38.60
N ASP A 316 0.61 0.62 -37.95
CA ASP A 316 1.70 -0.33 -38.27
C ASP A 316 2.02 -1.32 -37.13
N ALA A 317 1.17 -1.46 -36.12
CA ALA A 317 1.30 -2.55 -35.14
C ALA A 317 0.82 -3.86 -35.77
N GLU A 318 1.56 -4.35 -36.77
CA GLU A 318 1.40 -5.70 -37.30
C GLU A 318 1.47 -6.68 -36.12
N GLU A 319 0.51 -7.59 -36.05
CA GLU A 319 0.54 -8.74 -35.16
C GLU A 319 1.79 -9.56 -35.53
N GLU A 320 2.95 -9.26 -34.93
CA GLU A 320 4.14 -10.09 -35.09
C GLU A 320 3.79 -11.51 -34.60
N GLU A 321 3.73 -12.45 -35.55
CA GLU A 321 3.45 -13.86 -35.26
C GLU A 321 4.43 -14.38 -34.21
N ALA A 322 3.90 -14.82 -33.07
CA ALA A 322 4.71 -15.46 -32.03
C ALA A 322 5.35 -16.75 -32.57
N GLU A 323 6.66 -16.89 -32.42
CA GLU A 323 7.39 -18.12 -32.73
C GLU A 323 6.80 -19.30 -31.94
N LYS A 324 6.44 -20.38 -32.64
CA LYS A 324 5.79 -21.61 -32.12
C LYS A 324 6.69 -22.46 -31.18
N THR A 325 7.79 -21.93 -30.68
CA THR A 325 8.84 -22.68 -29.98
C THR A 325 8.77 -22.60 -28.44
N SER A 326 7.80 -21.90 -27.86
CA SER A 326 7.61 -21.86 -26.39
C SER A 326 6.32 -22.55 -25.92
N MET A 327 6.29 -22.99 -24.66
CA MET A 327 5.14 -23.65 -24.05
C MET A 327 3.88 -22.77 -24.14
N LEU A 328 2.87 -23.24 -24.88
CA LEU A 328 1.58 -22.57 -25.04
C LEU A 328 0.91 -22.42 -23.68
N LYS A 329 0.51 -21.18 -23.32
CA LYS A 329 -0.23 -20.90 -22.10
C LYS A 329 -1.74 -20.81 -22.38
N PRO A 330 -2.61 -21.12 -21.40
CA PRO A 330 -4.04 -20.90 -21.53
C PRO A 330 -4.36 -19.45 -21.87
N THR A 331 -5.10 -19.20 -22.94
CA THR A 331 -5.55 -17.86 -23.34
C THR A 331 -7.04 -17.68 -23.13
N GLY A 332 -7.48 -16.43 -22.94
CA GLY A 332 -8.90 -16.13 -22.76
C GLY A 332 -9.28 -14.68 -23.04
N ARG A 333 -10.52 -14.34 -22.68
CA ARG A 333 -11.05 -12.97 -22.75
C ARG A 333 -11.85 -12.60 -21.51
N VAL A 334 -11.79 -11.33 -21.13
CA VAL A 334 -12.62 -10.78 -20.05
C VAL A 334 -14.05 -10.58 -20.56
N VAL A 335 -15.01 -11.24 -19.91
CA VAL A 335 -16.45 -11.14 -20.23
C VAL A 335 -17.20 -10.18 -19.32
N GLY A 336 -16.62 -9.82 -18.18
CA GLY A 336 -17.18 -8.82 -17.28
C GLY A 336 -16.31 -8.56 -16.06
N ILE A 337 -16.63 -7.46 -15.37
CA ILE A 337 -15.91 -7.01 -14.19
C ILE A 337 -16.77 -7.28 -12.96
N ILE A 338 -16.24 -8.05 -12.01
CA ILE A 338 -16.94 -8.42 -10.78
C ILE A 338 -16.76 -7.33 -9.73
N LYS A 339 -15.54 -6.83 -9.59
CA LYS A 339 -15.20 -5.77 -8.64
C LYS A 339 -14.08 -4.90 -9.21
N ARG A 340 -14.34 -3.59 -9.31
CA ARG A 340 -13.33 -2.58 -9.65
C ARG A 340 -12.40 -2.32 -8.46
N ASN A 341 -11.14 -2.08 -8.73
CA ASN A 341 -10.14 -1.69 -7.73
C ASN A 341 -9.46 -0.37 -8.09
N TRP A 342 -10.27 0.61 -8.52
CA TRP A 342 -9.78 1.94 -8.87
C TRP A 342 -9.36 2.73 -7.63
N ARG A 343 -8.30 3.52 -7.80
CA ARG A 343 -7.80 4.50 -6.84
C ARG A 343 -7.52 5.80 -7.58
N PRO A 344 -7.31 6.92 -6.88
CA PRO A 344 -6.69 8.09 -7.50
C PRO A 344 -5.29 7.73 -8.00
N PHE A 345 -4.95 8.22 -9.19
CA PHE A 345 -3.66 7.98 -9.86
C PHE A 345 -2.92 9.30 -10.03
N CYS A 346 -1.63 9.30 -9.70
CA CYS A 346 -0.72 10.41 -9.95
C CYS A 346 -0.18 10.32 -11.38
N GLY A 347 0.11 11.46 -12.00
CA GLY A 347 0.61 11.50 -13.37
C GLY A 347 0.75 12.92 -13.89
N MET A 348 0.78 13.05 -15.22
CA MET A 348 0.96 14.34 -15.89
C MET A 348 -0.06 14.54 -17.00
N LEU A 349 -0.42 15.80 -17.23
CA LEU A 349 -1.29 16.18 -18.33
C LEU A 349 -0.52 16.23 -19.65
N THR A 350 -1.02 15.50 -20.64
CA THR A 350 -0.64 15.64 -22.05
C THR A 350 -1.68 16.54 -22.73
N GLN A 351 -1.31 17.79 -22.96
CA GLN A 351 -2.18 18.77 -23.60
C GLN A 351 -2.47 18.35 -25.05
N SER A 352 -3.71 18.61 -25.48
CA SER A 352 -4.10 18.43 -26.89
C SER A 352 -3.37 19.47 -27.75
N GLN A 353 -3.07 19.13 -29.00
CA GLN A 353 -2.50 20.11 -29.94
C GLN A 353 -3.47 21.27 -30.25
N ILE A 354 -4.77 21.08 -30.00
CA ILE A 354 -5.81 22.09 -30.16
C ILE A 354 -5.84 22.97 -28.90
N LYS A 355 -5.44 24.24 -29.03
CA LYS A 355 -5.30 25.19 -27.90
C LYS A 355 -6.61 25.45 -27.13
N GLU A 356 -7.76 25.36 -27.79
CA GLU A 356 -9.08 25.64 -27.19
C GLU A 356 -9.82 24.37 -26.74
N ALA A 357 -9.24 23.20 -26.94
CA ALA A 357 -9.87 21.96 -26.50
C ALA A 357 -9.92 21.92 -24.97
N THR A 358 -11.06 21.51 -24.41
CA THR A 358 -11.22 21.24 -22.98
C THR A 358 -10.89 19.79 -22.62
N ARG A 359 -10.82 18.91 -23.63
CA ARG A 359 -10.50 17.49 -23.48
C ARG A 359 -9.01 17.27 -23.66
N HIS A 360 -8.42 16.69 -22.63
CA HIS A 360 -7.00 16.39 -22.57
C HIS A 360 -6.79 14.94 -22.17
N LEU A 361 -5.56 14.46 -22.37
CA LEU A 361 -5.18 13.12 -21.97
C LEU A 361 -4.21 13.21 -20.79
N PHE A 362 -4.48 12.43 -19.77
CA PHE A 362 -3.64 12.27 -18.60
C PHE A 362 -2.84 10.98 -18.75
N THR A 363 -1.54 11.08 -18.53
CA THR A 363 -0.61 9.95 -18.53
C THR A 363 -0.29 9.59 -17.07
N PRO A 364 -0.79 8.45 -16.55
CA PRO A 364 -0.47 8.00 -15.20
C PRO A 364 1.02 7.73 -15.01
N ALA A 365 1.51 7.86 -13.78
CA ALA A 365 2.87 7.50 -13.39
C ALA A 365 3.08 5.98 -13.45
N ASP A 366 2.07 5.20 -13.08
CA ASP A 366 2.07 3.75 -13.23
C ASP A 366 1.76 3.33 -14.68
N ARG A 367 2.74 2.69 -15.32
CA ARG A 367 2.63 2.20 -16.71
C ARG A 367 1.60 1.08 -16.90
N HIS A 368 1.15 0.43 -15.82
CA HIS A 368 0.06 -0.55 -15.90
C HIS A 368 -1.30 0.09 -16.15
N ILE A 369 -1.43 1.40 -15.92
CA ILE A 369 -2.69 2.12 -16.02
C ILE A 369 -2.76 2.79 -17.40
N PRO A 370 -3.84 2.56 -18.17
CA PRO A 370 -4.02 3.22 -19.46
C PRO A 370 -4.16 4.72 -19.26
N ARG A 371 -3.83 5.48 -20.31
CA ARG A 371 -4.04 6.94 -20.32
C ARG A 371 -5.51 7.28 -20.09
N ILE A 372 -5.79 8.35 -19.36
CA ILE A 372 -7.14 8.72 -18.91
C ILE A 372 -7.55 10.03 -19.59
N ARG A 373 -8.74 10.10 -20.18
CA ARG A 373 -9.28 11.35 -20.71
C ARG A 373 -9.88 12.18 -19.58
N ILE A 374 -9.45 13.43 -19.46
CA ILE A 374 -9.99 14.39 -18.50
C ILE A 374 -10.50 15.64 -19.20
N GLU A 375 -11.48 16.31 -18.59
CA GLU A 375 -12.01 17.61 -19.02
C GLU A 375 -11.57 18.70 -18.04
N THR A 376 -10.77 19.67 -18.50
CA THR A 376 -10.30 20.79 -17.68
C THR A 376 -10.11 22.04 -18.51
N ARG A 377 -10.35 23.21 -17.92
CA ARG A 377 -10.04 24.51 -18.53
C ARG A 377 -8.67 25.06 -18.11
N GLN A 378 -8.01 24.38 -17.17
CA GLN A 378 -6.74 24.79 -16.57
C GLN A 378 -5.53 24.12 -17.22
N ALA A 379 -5.69 23.53 -18.40
CA ALA A 379 -4.66 22.72 -19.04
C ALA A 379 -3.29 23.42 -19.08
N SER A 380 -3.25 24.70 -19.45
CA SER A 380 -2.02 25.50 -19.50
C SER A 380 -1.32 25.65 -18.15
N ALA A 381 -2.06 25.69 -17.04
CA ALA A 381 -1.50 25.77 -15.69
C ALA A 381 -1.05 24.40 -15.17
N LEU A 382 -1.73 23.32 -15.58
CA LEU A 382 -1.43 21.95 -15.15
C LEU A 382 -0.32 21.29 -15.97
N VAL A 383 0.02 21.81 -17.15
CA VAL A 383 1.18 21.34 -17.93
C VAL A 383 2.46 21.51 -17.09
N GLY A 384 3.32 20.48 -17.11
CA GLY A 384 4.56 20.48 -16.35
C GLY A 384 4.41 20.19 -14.85
N HIS A 385 3.17 20.01 -14.35
CA HIS A 385 2.89 19.67 -12.97
C HIS A 385 2.52 18.20 -12.82
N ARG A 386 2.75 17.66 -11.61
CA ARG A 386 2.22 16.37 -11.18
C ARG A 386 0.83 16.57 -10.63
N ILE A 387 -0.14 15.82 -11.15
CA ILE A 387 -1.55 15.93 -10.75
C ILE A 387 -2.12 14.55 -10.40
N ILE A 388 -3.19 14.55 -9.59
CA ILE A 388 -3.98 13.37 -9.26
C ILE A 388 -5.26 13.37 -10.10
N VAL A 389 -5.59 12.23 -10.70
CA VAL A 389 -6.82 11.99 -11.46
C VAL A 389 -7.50 10.71 -10.96
N ALA A 390 -8.82 10.75 -10.84
CA ALA A 390 -9.63 9.57 -10.52
C ALA A 390 -10.41 9.11 -11.77
N ILE A 391 -10.54 7.79 -11.96
CA ILE A 391 -11.33 7.22 -13.06
C ILE A 391 -12.81 7.19 -12.65
N ASP A 392 -13.66 7.72 -13.53
CA ASP A 392 -15.12 7.75 -13.35
C ASP A 392 -15.80 6.55 -14.01
N GLY A 393 -15.31 6.17 -15.20
CA GLY A 393 -15.97 5.20 -16.05
C GLY A 393 -15.20 4.91 -17.32
N TRP A 394 -15.46 3.76 -17.94
CA TRP A 394 -14.88 3.42 -19.25
C TRP A 394 -15.96 2.99 -20.24
N PRO A 395 -16.42 3.91 -21.11
CA PRO A 395 -17.49 3.63 -22.05
C PRO A 395 -17.01 2.78 -23.23
N ARG A 396 -17.93 2.01 -23.85
CA ARG A 396 -17.65 1.02 -24.90
C ARG A 396 -17.11 1.59 -26.22
N ASN A 397 -17.40 2.88 -26.47
CA ASN A 397 -17.07 3.62 -27.68
C ASN A 397 -15.78 4.43 -27.53
N SER A 398 -15.13 4.40 -26.37
CA SER A 398 -13.93 5.17 -26.09
C SER A 398 -12.74 4.25 -25.85
N ARG A 399 -11.63 4.50 -26.56
CA ARG A 399 -10.35 3.81 -26.31
C ARG A 399 -9.83 4.04 -24.90
N TYR A 400 -10.00 5.25 -24.36
CA TYR A 400 -9.51 5.64 -23.03
C TYR A 400 -10.66 5.76 -22.01
N PRO A 401 -10.41 5.44 -20.73
CA PRO A 401 -11.34 5.76 -19.64
C PRO A 401 -11.54 7.27 -19.49
N ASN A 402 -12.69 7.66 -18.95
CA ASN A 402 -12.96 9.02 -18.49
C ASN A 402 -12.58 9.15 -17.02
N GLY A 403 -12.05 10.31 -16.64
CA GLY A 403 -11.79 10.66 -15.26
C GLY A 403 -11.85 12.16 -15.03
N HIS A 404 -11.71 12.55 -13.78
CA HIS A 404 -11.70 13.95 -13.34
C HIS A 404 -10.43 14.28 -12.54
N PHE A 405 -10.07 15.56 -12.53
CA PHE A 405 -8.93 16.06 -11.77
C PHE A 405 -9.27 16.10 -10.28
N VAL A 406 -8.35 15.69 -9.41
CA VAL A 406 -8.56 15.71 -7.95
C VAL A 406 -7.73 16.81 -7.30
N ARG A 407 -6.42 16.84 -7.56
CA ARG A 407 -5.50 17.77 -6.90
C ARG A 407 -4.20 17.98 -7.68
N ASN A 408 -3.64 19.18 -7.61
CA ASN A 408 -2.29 19.49 -8.08
C ASN A 408 -1.28 19.24 -6.94
N LEU A 409 -0.21 18.50 -7.23
CA LEU A 409 0.84 18.17 -6.28
C LEU A 409 1.98 19.19 -6.30
N GLY A 410 2.33 19.72 -7.47
CA GLY A 410 3.45 20.63 -7.65
C GLY A 410 4.19 20.43 -8.97
N GLY A 411 5.32 21.12 -9.16
CA GLY A 411 6.14 21.05 -10.36
C GLY A 411 6.79 19.69 -10.54
N ALA A 412 6.83 19.17 -11.77
CA ALA A 412 7.55 17.93 -12.06
C ALA A 412 9.06 18.12 -11.89
N GLY A 413 9.69 17.20 -11.15
CA GLY A 413 11.10 17.29 -10.80
C GLY A 413 11.42 17.96 -9.47
N ASP A 414 10.45 18.60 -8.81
CA ASP A 414 10.60 19.09 -7.43
C ASP A 414 10.68 17.92 -6.46
N LYS A 415 11.59 17.98 -5.48
CA LYS A 415 11.87 16.86 -4.57
C LYS A 415 10.66 16.49 -3.72
N GLU A 416 9.99 17.48 -3.14
CA GLU A 416 8.80 17.31 -2.31
C GLU A 416 7.65 16.72 -3.13
N THR A 417 7.43 17.23 -4.35
CA THR A 417 6.39 16.77 -5.27
C THR A 417 6.60 15.31 -5.67
N GLU A 418 7.80 14.94 -6.13
CA GLU A 418 8.09 13.55 -6.54
C GLU A 418 8.06 12.59 -5.34
N THR A 419 8.44 13.07 -4.16
CA THR A 419 8.31 12.30 -2.90
C THR A 419 6.85 12.08 -2.51
N GLU A 420 5.97 13.05 -2.73
CA GLU A 420 4.54 12.86 -2.49
C GLU A 420 3.90 11.92 -3.52
N VAL A 421 4.27 12.06 -4.80
CA VAL A 421 3.84 11.16 -5.89
C VAL A 421 4.20 9.71 -5.57
N LEU A 422 5.45 9.43 -5.21
CA LEU A 422 5.86 8.05 -4.90
C LEU A 422 5.14 7.50 -3.67
N LEU A 423 4.82 8.32 -2.68
CA LEU A 423 4.08 7.89 -1.49
C LEU A 423 2.63 7.52 -1.86
N LEU A 424 1.97 8.34 -2.68
CA LEU A 424 0.60 8.11 -3.13
C LEU A 424 0.48 6.90 -4.06
N GLU A 425 1.40 6.74 -5.02
CA GLU A 425 1.38 5.61 -5.96
C GLU A 425 1.55 4.25 -5.29
N HIS A 426 2.26 4.22 -4.17
CA HIS A 426 2.45 3.01 -3.37
C HIS A 426 1.48 2.93 -2.19
N ASP A 427 0.43 3.75 -2.14
CA ASP A 427 -0.55 3.77 -1.04
C ASP A 427 0.12 3.81 0.34
N VAL A 428 1.07 4.72 0.55
CA VAL A 428 1.71 4.96 1.84
C VAL A 428 0.99 6.10 2.56
N PRO A 429 0.28 5.83 3.67
CA PRO A 429 -0.38 6.88 4.45
C PRO A 429 0.68 7.81 5.06
N HIS A 430 0.73 9.05 4.58
CA HIS A 430 1.72 10.06 4.99
C HIS A 430 1.07 11.33 5.56
N GLN A 431 -0.24 11.27 5.81
CA GLN A 431 -0.98 12.33 6.48
C GLN A 431 -0.55 12.44 7.97
N PRO A 432 -0.65 13.64 8.56
CA PRO A 432 -0.40 13.81 9.99
C PRO A 432 -1.39 12.99 10.82
N PHE A 433 -0.96 12.57 12.01
CA PHE A 433 -1.84 11.84 12.93
C PHE A 433 -3.03 12.70 13.36
N SER A 434 -4.23 12.11 13.37
CA SER A 434 -5.45 12.83 13.73
C SER A 434 -5.48 13.20 15.22
N LYS A 435 -6.28 14.22 15.58
CA LYS A 435 -6.49 14.61 16.99
C LYS A 435 -6.99 13.44 17.86
N ALA A 436 -7.80 12.54 17.28
CA ALA A 436 -8.28 11.34 17.97
C ALA A 436 -7.12 10.38 18.30
N VAL A 437 -6.18 10.17 17.38
CA VAL A 437 -4.97 9.37 17.62
C VAL A 437 -4.10 10.00 18.71
N LEU A 438 -3.84 11.31 18.59
CA LEU A 438 -3.00 12.04 19.55
C LEU A 438 -3.60 12.08 20.97
N SER A 439 -4.93 12.01 21.10
CA SER A 439 -5.60 11.99 22.41
C SER A 439 -5.31 10.74 23.25
N PHE A 440 -4.82 9.65 22.63
CA PHE A 440 -4.42 8.42 23.31
C PHE A 440 -2.94 8.41 23.71
N LEU A 441 -2.19 9.47 23.40
CA LEU A 441 -0.82 9.60 23.91
C LEU A 441 -0.82 9.86 25.42
N PRO A 442 0.19 9.36 26.15
CA PRO A 442 0.32 9.66 27.57
C PRO A 442 0.51 11.17 27.79
N ARG A 443 0.06 11.65 28.95
CA ARG A 443 0.26 13.05 29.34
C ARG A 443 1.72 13.26 29.71
N MET A 444 2.29 14.37 29.25
CA MET A 444 3.65 14.78 29.59
C MET A 444 3.64 15.70 30.83
N PRO A 445 4.64 15.58 31.73
CA PRO A 445 5.78 14.65 31.68
C PRO A 445 5.37 13.21 32.05
N TRP A 446 5.93 12.22 31.35
CA TRP A 446 5.74 10.79 31.63
C TRP A 446 6.98 10.22 32.32
N ALA A 447 6.77 9.38 33.34
CA ALA A 447 7.83 8.70 34.07
C ALA A 447 7.36 7.30 34.51
N ILE A 448 8.31 6.41 34.76
CA ILE A 448 8.04 5.06 35.27
C ILE A 448 7.52 5.16 36.70
N THR A 449 6.46 4.41 36.98
CA THR A 449 5.77 4.42 38.27
C THR A 449 6.26 3.31 39.20
N GLU A 450 5.99 3.43 40.51
CA GLU A 450 6.25 2.36 41.47
C GLU A 450 5.37 1.12 41.20
N GLU A 451 4.17 1.31 40.63
CA GLU A 451 3.33 0.21 40.16
C GLU A 451 4.00 -0.57 39.02
N ASP A 452 4.63 0.11 38.06
CA ASP A 452 5.37 -0.54 36.97
C ASP A 452 6.51 -1.41 37.52
N LEU A 453 7.24 -0.93 38.53
CA LEU A 453 8.34 -1.66 39.17
C LEU A 453 7.89 -2.89 39.97
N LYS A 454 6.62 -2.95 40.41
CA LYS A 454 6.08 -4.13 41.11
C LYS A 454 5.72 -5.27 40.17
N VAL A 455 5.28 -4.95 38.95
CA VAL A 455 4.80 -5.95 37.98
C VAL A 455 5.85 -6.31 36.93
N ARG A 456 6.92 -5.53 36.80
CA ARG A 456 8.02 -5.73 35.84
C ARG A 456 9.31 -6.12 36.54
N ALA A 457 10.14 -6.90 35.86
CA ALA A 457 11.49 -7.19 36.33
C ALA A 457 12.38 -5.94 36.25
N ASP A 458 13.03 -5.58 37.35
CA ASP A 458 14.00 -4.48 37.37
C ASP A 458 15.37 -4.98 36.89
N LEU A 459 15.75 -4.57 35.67
CA LEU A 459 17.00 -4.94 35.02
C LEU A 459 17.92 -3.72 34.84
N ARG A 460 17.67 -2.60 35.53
CA ARG A 460 18.44 -1.34 35.40
C ARG A 460 19.89 -1.45 35.89
N HIS A 461 20.17 -2.48 36.69
CA HIS A 461 21.50 -2.80 37.21
C HIS A 461 22.40 -3.47 36.16
N LEU A 462 21.85 -3.96 35.04
CA LEU A 462 22.61 -4.61 33.98
C LEU A 462 23.29 -3.58 33.06
N CYS A 463 24.46 -3.96 32.52
CA CYS A 463 25.20 -3.19 31.53
C CYS A 463 24.63 -3.45 30.12
N VAL A 464 23.47 -2.85 29.85
CA VAL A 464 22.78 -2.92 28.56
C VAL A 464 23.29 -1.82 27.61
N CYS A 465 23.47 -2.12 26.33
CA CYS A 465 23.78 -1.12 25.30
C CYS A 465 22.99 -1.37 24.01
N SER A 466 22.75 -0.32 23.21
CA SER A 466 22.19 -0.45 21.85
C SER A 466 23.28 -0.25 20.79
N VAL A 467 23.13 -0.90 19.63
CA VAL A 467 24.06 -0.77 18.49
C VAL A 467 23.27 -0.54 17.20
N ASP A 468 23.29 0.69 16.73
CA ASP A 468 22.37 1.20 15.71
C ASP A 468 23.09 1.86 14.52
N PRO A 469 22.39 2.11 13.40
CA PRO A 469 22.88 3.02 12.36
C PRO A 469 23.09 4.45 12.91
N PRO A 470 24.03 5.23 12.33
CA PRO A 470 24.17 6.64 12.68
C PRO A 470 22.87 7.41 12.41
N GLY A 471 22.48 8.29 13.35
CA GLY A 471 21.26 9.09 13.25
C GLY A 471 19.96 8.34 13.60
N CYS A 472 20.05 7.11 14.12
CA CYS A 472 18.87 6.37 14.61
C CYS A 472 18.24 7.09 15.81
N THR A 473 16.93 7.35 15.75
CA THR A 473 16.17 7.93 16.87
C THR A 473 15.15 6.96 17.45
N ASP A 474 14.72 5.98 16.65
CA ASP A 474 13.80 4.89 16.97
C ASP A 474 14.55 3.62 17.35
N ILE A 475 15.19 3.62 18.53
CA ILE A 475 15.97 2.49 19.04
C ILE A 475 15.02 1.43 19.62
N ASP A 476 14.80 0.36 18.86
CA ASP A 476 13.92 -0.75 19.24
C ASP A 476 14.61 -1.76 20.18
N ASP A 477 15.91 -2.01 19.99
CA ASP A 477 16.62 -3.11 20.63
C ASP A 477 17.85 -2.66 21.43
N ALA A 478 18.10 -3.40 22.51
CA ALA A 478 19.30 -3.27 23.32
C ALA A 478 19.75 -4.66 23.80
N LEU A 479 21.05 -4.82 24.02
CA LEU A 479 21.70 -6.11 24.24
C LEU A 479 22.56 -6.08 25.50
N HIS A 480 22.70 -7.23 26.16
CA HIS A 480 23.75 -7.46 27.13
C HIS A 480 24.24 -8.91 27.09
N CYS A 481 25.47 -9.12 27.57
CA CYS A 481 26.05 -10.42 27.87
C CYS A 481 26.86 -10.31 29.17
N ARG A 482 26.66 -11.25 30.11
CA ARG A 482 27.47 -11.38 31.31
C ARG A 482 27.78 -12.84 31.61
N GLU A 483 28.88 -13.07 32.32
CA GLU A 483 29.23 -14.40 32.82
C GLU A 483 28.52 -14.67 34.15
N LEU A 484 28.03 -15.90 34.32
CA LEU A 484 27.40 -16.40 35.54
C LEU A 484 28.40 -17.19 36.37
N ASP A 485 28.13 -17.33 37.67
CA ASP A 485 29.02 -18.04 38.62
C ASP A 485 29.28 -19.51 38.25
N ASN A 486 28.37 -20.12 37.49
CA ASN A 486 28.48 -21.51 37.00
C ASN A 486 29.32 -21.64 35.72
N GLY A 487 29.87 -20.54 35.18
CA GLY A 487 30.65 -20.49 33.94
C GLY A 487 29.82 -20.43 32.65
N ASN A 488 28.49 -20.39 32.75
CA ASN A 488 27.61 -20.08 31.63
C ASN A 488 27.54 -18.56 31.39
N LEU A 489 26.94 -18.18 30.27
CA LEU A 489 26.69 -16.79 29.89
C LEU A 489 25.20 -16.51 29.98
N GLU A 490 24.84 -15.39 30.60
CA GLU A 490 23.51 -14.81 30.48
C GLU A 490 23.54 -13.78 29.34
N VAL A 491 22.64 -13.96 28.38
CA VAL A 491 22.51 -13.07 27.22
C VAL A 491 21.09 -12.54 27.18
N GLY A 492 20.93 -11.23 27.08
CA GLY A 492 19.63 -10.58 26.98
C GLY A 492 19.46 -9.77 25.71
N VAL A 493 18.30 -9.93 25.08
CA VAL A 493 17.75 -9.03 24.07
C VAL A 493 16.57 -8.30 24.69
N HIS A 494 16.66 -6.98 24.79
CA HIS A 494 15.66 -6.11 25.37
C HIS A 494 15.00 -5.30 24.27
N ILE A 495 13.70 -5.47 24.07
CA ILE A 495 12.95 -4.79 23.00
C ILE A 495 12.02 -3.74 23.60
N ALA A 496 11.90 -2.58 22.97
CA ALA A 496 10.99 -1.50 23.36
C ALA A 496 9.54 -2.01 23.62
N ASP A 497 8.96 -1.68 24.77
CA ASP A 497 7.60 -2.13 25.12
C ASP A 497 6.49 -1.21 24.57
N VAL A 498 6.35 -1.16 23.25
CA VAL A 498 5.33 -0.34 22.57
C VAL A 498 3.91 -0.82 22.90
N SER A 499 3.73 -2.12 23.15
CA SER A 499 2.42 -2.72 23.49
C SER A 499 1.80 -2.17 24.78
N HIS A 500 2.61 -1.62 25.68
CA HIS A 500 2.14 -0.95 26.88
C HIS A 500 1.37 0.35 26.57
N PHE A 501 1.87 1.13 25.60
CA PHE A 501 1.32 2.43 25.21
C PHE A 501 0.17 2.30 24.20
N ILE A 502 0.25 1.31 23.30
CA ILE A 502 -0.76 1.11 22.25
C ILE A 502 -1.73 0.00 22.66
N ARG A 503 -2.88 0.38 23.20
CA ARG A 503 -3.94 -0.55 23.65
C ARG A 503 -4.88 -0.97 22.51
N PRO A 504 -5.33 -2.24 22.46
CA PRO A 504 -6.15 -2.75 21.36
C PRO A 504 -7.44 -1.96 21.13
N GLY A 505 -7.79 -1.74 19.86
CA GLY A 505 -9.08 -1.20 19.44
C GLY A 505 -9.21 0.33 19.54
N ASN A 506 -8.26 1.04 20.16
CA ASN A 506 -8.27 2.50 20.20
C ASN A 506 -7.85 3.11 18.84
N ALA A 507 -7.95 4.44 18.70
CA ALA A 507 -7.64 5.09 17.42
C ALA A 507 -6.15 4.98 17.04
N LEU A 508 -5.25 5.00 18.04
CA LEU A 508 -3.80 4.85 17.82
C LEU A 508 -3.44 3.45 17.30
N ASP A 509 -4.07 2.42 17.83
CA ASP A 509 -3.95 1.03 17.40
C ASP A 509 -4.48 0.83 15.98
N GLN A 510 -5.65 1.39 15.67
CA GLN A 510 -6.24 1.34 14.33
C GLN A 510 -5.35 2.04 13.29
N GLU A 511 -4.76 3.19 13.64
CA GLU A 511 -3.85 3.91 12.75
C GLU A 511 -2.52 3.16 12.57
N ALA A 512 -1.94 2.60 13.64
CA ALA A 512 -0.74 1.78 13.55
C ALA A 512 -0.99 0.50 12.71
N ALA A 513 -2.15 -0.15 12.87
CA ALA A 513 -2.57 -1.28 12.05
C ALA A 513 -2.79 -0.89 10.58
N ASN A 514 -3.36 0.30 10.33
CA ASN A 514 -3.57 0.82 8.99
C ASN A 514 -2.24 1.10 8.28
N ARG A 515 -1.26 1.73 8.95
CA ARG A 515 0.08 1.98 8.39
C ARG A 515 0.89 0.69 8.26
N GLY A 516 0.81 -0.20 9.24
CA GLY A 516 1.45 -1.53 9.27
C GLY A 516 2.96 -1.53 9.46
N THR A 517 3.69 -0.59 8.85
CA THR A 517 5.14 -0.44 8.97
C THR A 517 5.56 1.02 8.78
N THR A 518 6.65 1.44 9.43
CA THR A 518 7.33 2.71 9.10
C THR A 518 7.97 2.59 7.72
N VAL A 519 7.89 3.65 6.91
CA VAL A 519 8.47 3.72 5.56
C VAL A 519 9.69 4.63 5.57
N TYR A 520 10.85 4.08 5.20
CA TYR A 520 12.11 4.81 5.14
C TYR A 520 12.38 5.22 3.69
N LEU A 521 12.54 6.53 3.46
CA LEU A 521 12.91 7.14 2.19
C LEU A 521 14.28 7.83 2.33
N CYS A 522 14.83 8.31 1.22
CA CYS A 522 16.03 9.13 1.27
C CYS A 522 15.70 10.50 1.89
N GLY A 523 16.26 10.79 3.06
CA GLY A 523 16.05 12.06 3.77
C GLY A 523 14.69 12.23 4.47
N LYS A 524 13.80 11.22 4.43
CA LYS A 524 12.49 11.29 5.11
C LYS A 524 12.10 9.92 5.68
N ARG A 525 11.45 9.93 6.84
CA ARG A 525 10.86 8.75 7.49
C ARG A 525 9.37 9.01 7.72
N ILE A 526 8.53 8.06 7.34
CA ILE A 526 7.08 8.12 7.58
C ILE A 526 6.75 7.14 8.70
N ASP A 527 6.55 7.67 9.90
CA ASP A 527 6.41 6.87 11.12
C ASP A 527 5.08 6.11 11.19
N MET A 528 5.14 4.86 11.65
CA MET A 528 3.96 4.07 11.98
C MET A 528 3.23 4.60 13.23
N VAL A 529 3.99 5.10 14.21
CA VAL A 529 3.49 5.61 15.49
C VAL A 529 3.91 7.08 15.66
N PRO A 530 3.19 7.90 16.47
CA PRO A 530 3.54 9.30 16.68
C PRO A 530 4.97 9.48 17.22
N GLU A 531 5.60 10.59 16.84
CA GLU A 531 7.00 10.92 17.17
C GLU A 531 7.32 10.84 18.68
N LEU A 532 6.36 11.25 19.53
CA LEU A 532 6.49 11.15 20.99
C LEU A 532 6.73 9.70 21.46
N LEU A 533 6.11 8.72 20.82
CA LEU A 533 6.32 7.31 21.13
C LEU A 533 7.59 6.77 20.45
N SER A 534 7.76 7.03 19.15
CA SER A 534 8.87 6.44 18.38
C SER A 534 10.24 6.97 18.77
N SER A 535 10.39 8.28 18.95
CA SER A 535 11.69 8.94 19.15
C SER A 535 12.03 9.18 20.63
N ASP A 536 11.06 9.05 21.55
CA ASP A 536 11.28 9.33 22.97
C ASP A 536 10.82 8.22 23.92
N LEU A 537 9.52 8.02 24.10
CA LEU A 537 8.99 7.19 25.20
C LEU A 537 9.28 5.70 25.04
N CYS A 538 9.24 5.18 23.81
CA CYS A 538 9.56 3.77 23.55
C CYS A 538 11.02 3.56 23.18
N SER A 539 11.69 4.57 22.62
CA SER A 539 13.09 4.47 22.19
C SER A 539 14.00 4.18 23.39
N LEU A 540 14.82 3.13 23.28
CA LEU A 540 15.73 2.66 24.33
C LEU A 540 17.00 3.51 24.45
N ARG A 541 16.81 4.82 24.61
CA ARG A 541 17.88 5.82 24.73
C ARG A 541 18.78 5.56 25.94
N SER A 542 20.04 5.92 25.81
CA SER A 542 21.02 5.80 26.90
C SER A 542 20.72 6.71 28.09
N ASN A 543 21.05 6.22 29.28
CA ASN A 543 20.96 6.88 30.58
C ASN A 543 19.56 7.30 31.02
N VAL A 544 18.51 6.70 30.45
CA VAL A 544 17.12 6.93 30.87
C VAL A 544 16.43 5.60 31.08
N ASP A 545 15.59 5.51 32.12
CA ASP A 545 14.80 4.32 32.38
C ASP A 545 13.70 4.17 31.31
N ARG A 546 13.55 2.95 30.79
CA ARG A 546 12.60 2.61 29.72
C ARG A 546 11.93 1.27 29.98
N LEU A 547 10.67 1.16 29.55
CA LEU A 547 9.93 -0.09 29.57
C LEU A 547 10.37 -0.97 28.40
N ALA A 548 10.66 -2.23 28.68
CA ALA A 548 11.09 -3.20 27.68
C ALA A 548 10.36 -4.55 27.85
N PHE A 549 10.37 -5.33 26.78
CA PHE A 549 10.08 -6.75 26.77
C PHE A 549 11.40 -7.49 26.53
N SER A 550 11.87 -8.19 27.56
CA SER A 550 13.17 -8.87 27.57
C SER A 550 13.02 -10.35 27.26
N CYS A 551 13.87 -10.82 26.35
CA CYS A 551 14.18 -12.23 26.14
C CYS A 551 15.59 -12.50 26.66
N VAL A 552 15.71 -13.34 27.68
CA VAL A 552 16.97 -13.65 28.35
C VAL A 552 17.25 -15.14 28.22
N TRP A 553 18.46 -15.49 27.78
CA TRP A 553 18.93 -16.85 27.68
C TRP A 553 20.08 -17.11 28.65
N GLU A 554 20.08 -18.30 29.22
CA GLU A 554 21.30 -18.90 29.76
C GLU A 554 21.90 -19.77 28.66
N MET A 555 23.14 -19.47 28.26
CA MET A 555 23.86 -20.14 27.18
C MET A 555 25.20 -20.66 27.67
N ASN A 556 25.65 -21.81 27.18
CA ASN A 556 27.04 -22.22 27.39
C ASN A 556 28.00 -21.45 26.43
N ARG A 557 29.31 -21.62 26.61
CA ARG A 557 30.34 -21.00 25.76
C ARG A 557 30.30 -21.46 24.30
N ASN A 558 29.60 -22.56 24.01
CA ASN A 558 29.34 -23.02 22.66
C ASN A 558 28.06 -22.37 22.07
N ALA A 559 27.46 -21.37 22.69
CA ALA A 559 26.20 -20.77 22.24
C ALA A 559 25.02 -21.77 22.15
N GLU A 560 24.98 -22.80 22.99
CA GLU A 560 23.81 -23.67 23.14
C GLU A 560 22.90 -23.11 24.23
N ILE A 561 21.60 -23.05 23.96
CA ILE A 561 20.61 -22.51 24.90
C ILE A 561 20.28 -23.58 25.94
N ILE A 562 20.54 -23.26 27.20
CA ILE A 562 20.19 -24.11 28.36
C ILE A 562 18.79 -23.75 28.83
N ARG A 563 18.49 -22.45 28.91
CA ARG A 563 17.19 -21.94 29.36
C ARG A 563 16.83 -20.64 28.66
N THR A 564 15.54 -20.47 28.37
CA THR A 564 14.97 -19.23 27.85
C THR A 564 13.98 -18.66 28.86
N HIS A 565 14.03 -17.35 29.10
CA HIS A 565 13.10 -16.63 29.96
C HIS A 565 12.59 -15.37 29.24
N PHE A 566 11.28 -15.14 29.30
CA PHE A 566 10.63 -13.95 28.76
C PHE A 566 9.99 -13.16 29.90
N THR A 567 10.20 -11.85 29.92
CA THR A 567 9.64 -10.99 30.96
C THR A 567 9.43 -9.56 30.49
N LYS A 568 8.40 -8.90 31.01
CA LYS A 568 8.26 -7.45 30.95
C LYS A 568 9.23 -6.84 31.96
N SER A 569 10.03 -5.86 31.55
CA SER A 569 11.10 -5.33 32.37
C SER A 569 11.20 -3.81 32.31
N VAL A 570 11.95 -3.25 33.25
CA VAL A 570 12.47 -1.88 33.19
C VAL A 570 13.98 -1.96 33.00
N ILE A 571 14.51 -1.26 32.00
CA ILE A 571 15.94 -1.21 31.70
C ILE A 571 16.45 0.22 31.73
N ASN A 572 17.77 0.37 31.86
CA ASN A 572 18.47 1.63 31.69
C ASN A 572 19.70 1.35 30.81
N SER A 573 19.60 1.69 29.52
CA SER A 573 20.71 1.49 28.58
C SER A 573 21.88 2.39 28.98
N LYS A 574 23.09 1.85 29.09
CA LYS A 574 24.28 2.60 29.52
C LYS A 574 24.96 3.32 28.36
N ALA A 575 24.77 2.84 27.14
CA ALA A 575 25.34 3.44 25.93
C ALA A 575 24.46 3.18 24.70
N SER A 576 24.41 4.17 23.81
CA SER A 576 23.86 4.05 22.46
C SER A 576 25.02 4.20 21.50
N LEU A 577 25.41 3.12 20.82
CA LEU A 577 26.60 3.06 19.97
C LEU A 577 26.22 2.95 18.50
N THR A 578 27.02 3.54 17.62
CA THR A 578 26.96 3.20 16.19
C THR A 578 27.66 1.87 15.92
N TYR A 579 27.32 1.21 14.81
CA TYR A 579 28.04 0.00 14.37
C TYR A 579 29.56 0.19 14.27
N ALA A 580 30.01 1.38 13.87
CA ALA A 580 31.43 1.69 13.76
C ALA A 580 32.09 1.82 15.13
N GLU A 581 31.47 2.55 16.06
CA GLU A 581 31.98 2.70 17.43
C GLU A 581 32.01 1.37 18.17
N ALA A 582 30.95 0.56 18.06
CA ALA A 582 30.91 -0.77 18.66
C ALA A 582 32.02 -1.67 18.10
N GLN A 583 32.28 -1.61 16.79
CA GLN A 583 33.36 -2.38 16.15
C GLN A 583 34.73 -1.95 16.69
N MET A 584 34.98 -0.64 16.75
CA MET A 584 36.23 -0.09 17.29
C MET A 584 36.47 -0.54 18.74
N ARG A 585 35.43 -0.56 19.59
CA ARG A 585 35.55 -1.04 20.98
C ARG A 585 35.87 -2.53 21.06
N ILE A 586 35.22 -3.34 20.22
CA ILE A 586 35.46 -4.79 20.18
C ILE A 586 36.92 -5.06 19.79
N ASP A 587 37.44 -4.33 18.80
CA ASP A 587 38.77 -4.55 18.23
C ASP A 587 39.90 -3.97 19.09
N ASP A 588 39.64 -2.93 19.89
CA ASP A 588 40.63 -2.32 20.79
C ASP A 588 40.83 -3.14 22.06
N ALA A 589 41.90 -3.92 22.12
CA ALA A 589 42.25 -4.77 23.27
C ALA A 589 42.52 -4.00 24.59
N THR A 590 42.76 -2.68 24.53
CA THR A 590 43.03 -1.87 25.72
C THR A 590 41.76 -1.47 26.48
N MET A 591 40.62 -1.43 25.78
CA MET A 591 39.31 -1.14 26.38
C MET A 591 38.73 -2.39 27.05
N ASN A 592 38.50 -2.36 28.36
CA ASN A 592 38.05 -3.52 29.14
C ASN A 592 36.92 -3.20 30.13
N ASP A 593 36.14 -2.15 29.85
CA ASP A 593 34.91 -1.86 30.59
C ASP A 593 33.81 -2.89 30.32
N ASP A 594 32.80 -2.94 31.20
CA ASP A 594 31.74 -3.95 31.18
C ASP A 594 30.97 -4.00 29.85
N ILE A 595 30.74 -2.85 29.21
CA ILE A 595 30.06 -2.78 27.91
C ILE A 595 30.93 -3.43 26.84
N THR A 596 32.23 -3.13 26.83
CA THR A 596 33.16 -3.71 25.86
C THR A 596 33.30 -5.22 26.02
N ASN A 597 33.38 -5.72 27.27
CA ASN A 597 33.41 -7.17 27.53
C ASN A 597 32.11 -7.87 27.14
N SER A 598 30.96 -7.24 27.42
CA SER A 598 29.64 -7.68 26.96
C SER A 598 29.58 -7.79 25.44
N LEU A 599 30.01 -6.75 24.70
CA LEU A 599 30.06 -6.74 23.23
C LEU A 599 30.98 -7.83 22.66
N ARG A 600 32.13 -8.09 23.28
CA ARG A 600 33.02 -9.18 22.86
C ARG A 600 32.39 -10.56 23.08
N GLY A 601 31.72 -10.76 24.22
CA GLY A 601 30.96 -11.98 24.52
C GLY A 601 29.86 -12.22 23.48
N LEU A 602 29.08 -11.18 23.17
CA LEU A 602 28.06 -11.20 22.12
C LEU A 602 28.67 -11.55 20.75
N ASN A 603 29.75 -10.89 20.35
CA ASN A 603 30.39 -11.13 19.05
C ASN A 603 30.94 -12.57 18.92
N ALA A 604 31.53 -13.11 19.99
CA ALA A 604 32.03 -14.48 20.01
C ALA A 604 30.90 -15.50 19.82
N LEU A 605 29.79 -15.35 20.55
CA LEU A 605 28.62 -16.21 20.41
C LEU A 605 27.95 -16.07 19.04
N ALA A 606 27.84 -14.84 18.51
CA ALA A 606 27.23 -14.59 17.21
C ALA A 606 27.98 -15.30 16.06
N LYS A 607 29.32 -15.36 16.11
CA LYS A 607 30.11 -16.12 15.13
C LYS A 607 29.76 -17.61 15.13
N ILE A 608 29.54 -18.19 16.31
CA ILE A 608 29.13 -19.60 16.45
C ILE A 608 27.70 -19.81 15.92
N LEU A 609 26.76 -18.93 16.29
CA LEU A 609 25.37 -18.99 15.85
C LEU A 609 25.25 -18.91 14.32
N LYS A 610 25.96 -17.95 13.71
CA LYS A 610 26.03 -17.78 12.26
C LYS A 610 26.59 -19.01 11.56
N GLY A 611 27.69 -19.58 12.07
CA GLY A 611 28.29 -20.79 11.52
C GLY A 611 27.29 -21.94 11.44
N ARG A 612 26.60 -22.23 12.55
CA ARG A 612 25.54 -23.27 12.59
C ARG A 612 24.37 -22.96 11.65
N ARG A 613 23.98 -21.69 11.54
CA ARG A 613 22.88 -21.27 10.67
C ARG A 613 23.21 -21.51 9.19
N ILE A 614 24.45 -21.20 8.78
CA ILE A 614 24.96 -21.51 7.44
C ILE A 614 25.03 -23.02 7.21
N GLU A 615 25.54 -23.79 8.18
CA GLU A 615 25.60 -25.26 8.11
C GLU A 615 24.21 -25.91 7.96
N LYS A 616 23.18 -25.32 8.58
CA LYS A 616 21.77 -25.72 8.42
C LYS A 616 21.18 -25.38 7.04
N GLY A 617 21.87 -24.56 6.24
CA GLY A 617 21.49 -24.20 4.88
C GLY A 617 20.87 -22.81 4.73
N ALA A 618 21.15 -21.87 5.65
CA ALA A 618 20.70 -20.50 5.48
C ALA A 618 21.42 -19.82 4.32
N LEU A 619 20.68 -19.01 3.56
CA LEU A 619 21.19 -18.35 2.37
C LEU A 619 21.80 -17.00 2.71
N THR A 620 23.08 -16.81 2.39
CA THR A 620 23.76 -15.51 2.44
C THR A 620 23.64 -14.83 1.09
N LEU A 621 22.52 -14.13 0.88
CA LEU A 621 22.21 -13.46 -0.37
C LEU A 621 22.67 -11.99 -0.35
N SER A 622 23.15 -11.51 -1.50
CA SER A 622 23.63 -10.14 -1.66
C SER A 622 22.55 -9.29 -2.34
N SER A 623 22.37 -8.08 -1.82
CA SER A 623 21.59 -7.01 -2.45
C SER A 623 22.52 -5.79 -2.61
N PRO A 624 22.47 -5.07 -3.73
CA PRO A 624 23.21 -3.82 -3.89
C PRO A 624 22.52 -2.71 -3.09
N GLU A 625 22.69 -2.71 -1.76
CA GLU A 625 22.17 -1.63 -0.91
C GLU A 625 23.11 -0.42 -0.96
N VAL A 626 22.56 0.72 -1.38
CA VAL A 626 23.27 2.01 -1.47
C VAL A 626 22.70 3.02 -0.47
N ARG A 627 23.57 3.84 0.10
CA ARG A 627 23.18 4.99 0.95
C ARG A 627 23.69 6.28 0.34
N PHE A 628 22.86 7.31 0.46
CA PHE A 628 23.22 8.67 0.07
C PHE A 628 23.75 9.44 1.27
N HIS A 629 24.86 10.15 1.07
CA HIS A 629 25.23 11.28 1.91
C HIS A 629 24.56 12.53 1.34
N MET A 630 23.66 13.10 2.12
CA MET A 630 22.90 14.30 1.75
C MET A 630 23.67 15.52 2.24
N ASP A 631 23.67 16.57 1.42
CA ASP A 631 24.15 17.88 1.82
C ASP A 631 23.28 18.48 2.93
N SER A 632 23.91 19.11 3.92
CA SER A 632 23.20 19.61 5.10
C SER A 632 22.35 20.85 4.83
N GLU A 633 22.64 21.63 3.78
CA GLU A 633 21.92 22.86 3.44
C GLU A 633 20.92 22.66 2.30
N THR A 634 21.36 22.02 1.22
CA THR A 634 20.56 21.82 0.00
C THR A 634 19.71 20.54 0.07
N HIS A 635 20.04 19.62 0.97
CA HIS A 635 19.47 18.27 1.02
C HIS A 635 19.58 17.51 -0.32
N ASP A 636 20.58 17.84 -1.14
CA ASP A 636 20.90 17.10 -2.35
C ASP A 636 21.90 15.95 -2.06
N PRO A 637 21.83 14.82 -2.79
CA PRO A 637 22.79 13.73 -2.62
C PRO A 637 24.17 14.13 -3.16
N ILE A 638 25.18 14.23 -2.28
CA ILE A 638 26.58 14.55 -2.62
C ILE A 638 27.32 13.30 -3.10
N ASP A 639 27.14 12.21 -2.34
CA ASP A 639 27.88 10.98 -2.51
C ASP A 639 27.00 9.74 -2.32
N LEU A 640 27.31 8.68 -3.08
CA LEU A 640 26.61 7.41 -3.06
C LEU A 640 27.62 6.35 -2.63
N GLN A 641 27.43 5.80 -1.43
CA GLN A 641 28.31 4.79 -0.87
C GLN A 641 27.58 3.46 -0.72
N THR A 642 28.29 2.38 -1.07
CA THR A 642 27.85 1.03 -0.76
C THR A 642 27.97 0.78 0.74
N LYS A 643 26.93 0.19 1.33
CA LYS A 643 26.93 -0.11 2.76
C LYS A 643 27.92 -1.26 3.04
N GLU A 644 29.02 -0.96 3.72
CA GLU A 644 29.94 -1.99 4.21
C GLU A 644 29.32 -2.71 5.42
N LEU A 645 29.30 -4.04 5.38
CA LEU A 645 28.80 -4.88 6.48
C LEU A 645 29.95 -5.18 7.45
N LYS A 646 29.81 -4.78 8.72
CA LYS A 646 30.78 -5.05 9.79
C LYS A 646 30.39 -6.29 10.60
N ASP A 647 31.33 -6.85 11.36
CA ASP A 647 31.04 -7.97 12.28
C ASP A 647 29.93 -7.59 13.28
N THR A 648 29.90 -6.34 13.74
CA THR A 648 28.83 -5.82 14.61
C THR A 648 27.43 -5.86 13.98
N ASN A 649 27.31 -5.68 12.66
CA ASN A 649 26.03 -5.87 11.97
C ASN A 649 25.56 -7.32 12.08
N SER A 650 26.49 -8.25 11.83
CA SER A 650 26.22 -9.68 11.94
C SER A 650 25.91 -10.09 13.37
N MET A 651 26.58 -9.49 14.36
CA MET A 651 26.35 -9.76 15.79
C MET A 651 24.91 -9.44 16.19
N VAL A 652 24.43 -8.24 15.88
CA VAL A 652 23.05 -7.84 16.17
C VAL A 652 22.06 -8.73 15.40
N GLU A 653 22.33 -9.01 14.12
CA GLU A 653 21.47 -9.88 13.28
C GLU A 653 21.21 -11.25 13.94
N GLU A 654 22.26 -11.95 14.39
CA GLU A 654 22.09 -13.30 14.96
C GLU A 654 21.26 -13.31 16.25
N PHE A 655 21.43 -12.32 17.13
CA PHE A 655 20.63 -12.23 18.35
C PHE A 655 19.18 -11.81 18.09
N MET A 656 18.94 -10.94 17.10
CA MET A 656 17.57 -10.62 16.67
C MET A 656 16.89 -11.85 16.06
N LEU A 657 17.59 -12.63 15.23
CA LEU A 657 17.08 -13.89 14.70
C LEU A 657 16.76 -14.89 15.83
N LEU A 658 17.65 -15.02 16.81
CA LEU A 658 17.45 -15.91 17.95
C LEU A 658 16.24 -15.50 18.81
N ALA A 659 16.07 -14.19 19.08
CA ALA A 659 14.91 -13.63 19.75
C ALA A 659 13.62 -13.97 18.99
N ASN A 660 13.59 -13.68 17.69
CA ASN A 660 12.46 -13.95 16.82
C ASN A 660 12.07 -15.43 16.79
N ILE A 661 13.04 -16.35 16.70
CA ILE A 661 12.77 -17.80 16.70
C ILE A 661 12.25 -18.27 18.07
N SER A 662 12.88 -17.83 19.16
CA SER A 662 12.47 -18.22 20.52
C SER A 662 11.06 -17.75 20.84
N VAL A 663 10.73 -16.50 20.45
CA VAL A 663 9.38 -15.95 20.62
C VAL A 663 8.38 -16.67 19.72
N ALA A 664 8.72 -16.97 18.46
CA ALA A 664 7.85 -17.71 17.55
C ALA A 664 7.46 -19.08 18.12
N GLN A 665 8.41 -19.80 18.71
CA GLN A 665 8.15 -21.07 19.39
C GLN A 665 7.20 -20.87 20.57
N LYS A 666 7.48 -19.92 21.47
CA LYS A 666 6.67 -19.71 22.68
C LYS A 666 5.23 -19.28 22.37
N ILE A 667 5.02 -18.37 21.41
CA ILE A 667 3.66 -17.94 21.05
C ILE A 667 2.90 -19.05 20.32
N TYR A 668 3.57 -19.90 19.54
CA TYR A 668 2.92 -21.00 18.84
C TYR A 668 2.55 -22.13 19.79
N GLU A 669 3.38 -22.43 20.79
CA GLU A 669 3.09 -23.40 21.86
C GLU A 669 1.79 -23.04 22.60
N GLU A 670 1.58 -21.75 22.88
CA GLU A 670 0.39 -21.28 23.60
C GLU A 670 -0.82 -21.05 22.67
N PHE A 671 -0.58 -20.51 21.47
CA PHE A 671 -1.60 -19.99 20.55
C PHE A 671 -1.48 -20.61 19.15
N SER A 672 -1.45 -21.93 19.06
CA SER A 672 -1.20 -22.67 17.82
C SER A 672 -2.15 -22.37 16.66
N GLU A 673 -3.38 -21.89 16.92
CA GLU A 673 -4.36 -21.53 15.89
C GLU A 673 -4.39 -20.04 15.51
N CYS A 674 -3.79 -19.16 16.31
CA CYS A 674 -3.90 -17.71 16.10
C CYS A 674 -2.56 -16.96 16.17
N ALA A 675 -1.44 -17.67 16.35
CA ALA A 675 -0.10 -17.06 16.34
C ALA A 675 0.18 -16.34 15.02
N LEU A 676 0.69 -15.11 15.13
CA LEU A 676 1.19 -14.34 14.00
C LEU A 676 2.64 -14.76 13.72
N LEU A 677 2.85 -15.39 12.58
CA LEU A 677 4.13 -15.93 12.14
C LEU A 677 4.54 -15.32 10.80
N ARG A 678 5.80 -15.55 10.39
CA ARG A 678 6.34 -15.11 9.11
C ARG A 678 7.09 -16.26 8.44
N LYS A 679 6.65 -16.63 7.23
CA LYS A 679 7.28 -17.68 6.42
C LYS A 679 7.95 -17.13 5.17
N HIS A 680 8.83 -17.94 4.60
CA HIS A 680 9.45 -17.68 3.31
C HIS A 680 9.29 -18.95 2.47
N PRO A 681 8.32 -18.99 1.55
CA PRO A 681 8.08 -20.15 0.70
C PRO A 681 9.30 -20.48 -0.17
N ALA A 682 9.46 -21.77 -0.49
CA ALA A 682 10.47 -22.19 -1.45
C ALA A 682 10.13 -21.65 -2.85
N PRO A 683 11.11 -21.14 -3.62
CA PRO A 683 10.82 -20.64 -4.96
C PRO A 683 10.54 -21.77 -5.95
N PRO A 684 9.60 -21.58 -6.89
CA PRO A 684 9.38 -22.52 -7.99
C PRO A 684 10.65 -22.69 -8.84
N LEU A 685 10.87 -23.90 -9.37
CA LEU A 685 12.05 -24.22 -10.18
C LEU A 685 12.22 -23.28 -11.39
N SER A 686 11.11 -22.88 -12.02
CA SER A 686 11.10 -21.95 -13.16
C SER A 686 11.76 -20.59 -12.85
N ASN A 687 11.76 -20.16 -11.59
CA ASN A 687 12.40 -18.90 -11.21
C ASN A 687 13.92 -18.98 -11.31
N TYR A 688 14.49 -20.18 -11.16
CA TYR A 688 15.93 -20.40 -11.22
C TYR A 688 16.45 -20.64 -12.64
N ASP A 689 15.59 -20.84 -13.64
CA ASP A 689 16.01 -21.15 -15.01
C ASP A 689 17.03 -20.16 -15.56
N ILE A 690 16.82 -18.86 -15.32
CA ILE A 690 17.72 -17.81 -15.77
C ILE A 690 19.07 -17.91 -15.04
N LEU A 691 19.04 -18.12 -13.71
CA LEU A 691 20.25 -18.27 -12.90
C LEU A 691 21.08 -19.49 -13.35
N VAL A 692 20.41 -20.63 -13.55
CA VAL A 692 21.04 -21.89 -13.96
C VAL A 692 21.61 -21.77 -15.37
N LYS A 693 20.88 -21.18 -16.31
CA LYS A 693 21.39 -20.93 -17.68
C LYS A 693 22.58 -19.97 -17.66
N ALA A 694 22.52 -18.90 -16.87
CA ALA A 694 23.62 -17.95 -16.73
C ALA A 694 24.88 -18.61 -16.15
N ALA A 695 24.74 -19.44 -15.11
CA ALA A 695 25.86 -20.20 -14.55
C ALA A 695 26.45 -21.20 -15.55
N LYS A 696 25.59 -21.96 -16.25
CA LYS A 696 26.00 -22.93 -17.29
C LYS A 696 26.78 -22.28 -18.43
N SER A 697 26.46 -21.04 -18.80
CA SER A 697 27.20 -20.30 -19.84
C SER A 697 28.68 -20.04 -19.51
N ARG A 698 29.07 -20.22 -18.23
CA ARG A 698 30.43 -20.10 -17.71
C ARG A 698 30.94 -21.41 -17.11
N ASP A 699 30.37 -22.55 -17.53
CA ASP A 699 30.72 -23.90 -17.07
C ASP A 699 30.61 -24.09 -15.55
N LEU A 700 29.68 -23.37 -14.90
CA LEU A 700 29.37 -23.48 -13.48
C LEU A 700 28.02 -24.16 -13.27
N GLU A 701 27.97 -25.01 -12.23
CA GLU A 701 26.76 -25.73 -11.85
C GLU A 701 26.15 -25.12 -10.58
N ILE A 702 24.84 -24.82 -10.62
CA ILE A 702 24.07 -24.32 -9.48
C ILE A 702 22.96 -25.32 -9.18
N HIS A 703 22.96 -25.85 -7.96
CA HIS A 703 21.98 -26.82 -7.49
C HIS A 703 20.80 -26.10 -6.82
N THR A 704 19.58 -26.46 -7.19
CA THR A 704 18.35 -25.76 -6.75
C THR A 704 17.43 -26.62 -5.88
N ASP A 705 17.87 -27.83 -5.52
CA ASP A 705 17.07 -28.84 -4.83
C ASP A 705 16.70 -28.44 -3.39
N SER A 706 17.57 -27.68 -2.73
CA SER A 706 17.37 -27.19 -1.37
C SER A 706 18.13 -25.89 -1.13
N ALA A 707 17.75 -25.15 -0.09
CA ALA A 707 18.46 -23.93 0.32
C ALA A 707 19.95 -24.21 0.62
N LYS A 708 20.26 -25.38 1.21
CA LYS A 708 21.64 -25.80 1.46
C LYS A 708 22.42 -26.07 0.17
N ALA A 709 21.86 -26.88 -0.73
CA ALA A 709 22.51 -27.17 -2.02
C ALA A 709 22.74 -25.90 -2.85
N LEU A 710 21.79 -24.96 -2.80
CA LEU A 710 21.93 -23.65 -3.42
C LEU A 710 23.02 -22.81 -2.75
N ALA A 711 23.09 -22.77 -1.42
CA ALA A 711 24.13 -22.06 -0.69
C ALA A 711 25.53 -22.62 -1.02
N ASP A 712 25.69 -23.94 -0.98
CA ASP A 712 26.96 -24.63 -1.19
C ASP A 712 27.45 -24.45 -2.63
N SER A 713 26.57 -24.61 -3.63
CA SER A 713 26.92 -24.37 -5.04
C SER A 713 27.23 -22.89 -5.33
N LEU A 714 26.48 -21.95 -4.74
CA LEU A 714 26.80 -20.52 -4.82
C LEU A 714 28.14 -20.19 -4.16
N ASN A 715 28.50 -20.83 -3.04
CA ASN A 715 29.79 -20.61 -2.39
C ASN A 715 30.95 -21.13 -3.26
N ALA A 716 30.75 -22.26 -3.95
CA ALA A 716 31.75 -22.84 -4.85
C ALA A 716 31.90 -22.10 -6.19
N ALA A 717 30.88 -21.34 -6.61
CA ALA A 717 30.84 -20.65 -7.90
C ALA A 717 31.74 -19.40 -7.97
N VAL A 718 33.05 -19.60 -8.01
CA VAL A 718 34.07 -18.55 -8.11
C VAL A 718 34.83 -18.67 -9.44
N LEU A 719 34.90 -17.58 -10.20
CA LEU A 719 35.69 -17.49 -11.43
C LEU A 719 37.02 -16.78 -11.16
N GLY A 720 38.13 -17.46 -11.53
CA GLY A 720 39.46 -16.86 -11.49
C GLY A 720 39.54 -15.60 -12.35
N GLY A 721 40.08 -14.51 -11.79
CA GLY A 721 40.19 -13.21 -12.48
C GLY A 721 38.93 -12.34 -12.44
N PHE A 722 37.78 -12.84 -11.95
CA PHE A 722 36.56 -12.03 -11.80
C PHE A 722 35.80 -12.31 -10.48
N PRO A 723 36.32 -11.85 -9.33
CA PRO A 723 35.73 -12.11 -8.01
C PRO A 723 34.29 -11.62 -7.85
N TYR A 724 33.92 -10.52 -8.53
CA TYR A 724 32.58 -9.93 -8.46
C TYR A 724 31.50 -10.81 -9.11
N PHE A 725 31.89 -11.81 -9.92
CA PHE A 725 30.94 -12.74 -10.53
C PHE A 725 30.10 -13.50 -9.50
N ASN A 726 30.70 -13.90 -8.38
CA ASN A 726 29.97 -14.58 -7.31
C ASN A 726 28.87 -13.66 -6.74
N THR A 727 29.20 -12.39 -6.53
CA THR A 727 28.24 -11.37 -6.10
C THR A 727 27.11 -11.20 -7.10
N LEU A 728 27.40 -11.20 -8.41
CA LEU A 728 26.36 -11.14 -9.45
C LEU A 728 25.42 -12.35 -9.39
N LEU A 729 25.94 -13.56 -9.24
CA LEU A 729 25.12 -14.76 -9.07
C LEU A 729 24.25 -14.69 -7.81
N ARG A 730 24.78 -14.17 -6.70
CA ARG A 730 23.99 -13.96 -5.48
C ARG A 730 22.89 -12.91 -5.67
N ILE A 731 23.17 -11.81 -6.38
CA ILE A 731 22.15 -10.80 -6.72
C ILE A 731 21.05 -11.42 -7.58
N LEU A 732 21.40 -12.25 -8.57
CA LEU A 732 20.42 -12.97 -9.40
C LEU A 732 19.63 -13.98 -8.56
N ALA A 733 20.29 -14.74 -7.68
CA ALA A 733 19.63 -15.69 -6.78
C ALA A 733 18.62 -14.99 -5.85
N THR A 734 18.93 -13.79 -5.35
CA THR A 734 17.99 -12.96 -4.58
C THR A 734 16.70 -12.67 -5.35
N ARG A 735 16.78 -12.47 -6.68
CA ARG A 735 15.62 -12.20 -7.53
C ARG A 735 14.79 -13.45 -7.84
N CYS A 736 15.40 -14.63 -7.76
CA CYS A 736 14.69 -15.89 -7.90
C CYS A 736 13.81 -16.19 -6.67
N MET A 737 14.14 -15.61 -5.51
CA MET A 737 13.45 -15.86 -4.25
C MET A 737 12.00 -15.36 -4.25
N MET A 738 11.16 -16.05 -3.48
CA MET A 738 9.79 -15.61 -3.20
C MET A 738 9.79 -14.50 -2.16
N GLN A 739 8.70 -13.74 -2.11
CA GLN A 739 8.51 -12.78 -1.04
C GLN A 739 8.17 -13.51 0.28
N ALA A 740 8.87 -13.18 1.36
CA ALA A 740 8.49 -13.62 2.71
C ALA A 740 7.20 -12.91 3.15
N ILE A 741 6.28 -13.67 3.75
CA ILE A 741 4.93 -13.21 4.10
C ILE A 741 4.58 -13.53 5.56
N TYR A 742 3.82 -12.63 6.19
CA TYR A 742 3.11 -12.86 7.43
C TYR A 742 1.90 -13.75 7.19
N PHE A 743 1.61 -14.62 8.14
CA PHE A 743 0.43 -15.48 8.11
C PHE A 743 -0.03 -15.81 9.54
N CYS A 744 -1.27 -16.25 9.65
CA CYS A 744 -1.86 -16.75 10.88
C CYS A 744 -1.74 -18.27 10.91
N SER A 745 -1.21 -18.82 12.00
CA SER A 745 -0.89 -20.25 12.11
C SER A 745 -2.10 -21.19 11.93
N GLY A 746 -3.31 -20.79 12.29
CA GLY A 746 -4.53 -21.61 12.08
C GLY A 746 -5.12 -21.56 10.67
N MET A 747 -4.51 -20.83 9.74
CA MET A 747 -4.94 -20.70 8.35
C MET A 747 -3.96 -21.33 7.36
N ASP A 748 -2.81 -21.83 7.83
CA ASP A 748 -1.74 -22.38 7.02
C ASP A 748 -1.12 -23.58 7.75
N SER A 749 -0.43 -24.46 7.01
CA SER A 749 0.25 -25.63 7.59
C SER A 749 1.75 -25.62 7.37
N ASP A 750 2.27 -24.79 6.46
CA ASP A 750 3.70 -24.62 6.24
C ASP A 750 4.23 -23.37 6.93
N PHE A 751 5.12 -23.55 7.89
CA PHE A 751 5.71 -22.49 8.70
C PHE A 751 7.18 -22.20 8.35
N ARG A 752 7.73 -22.96 7.39
CA ARG A 752 9.16 -22.98 7.14
C ARG A 752 9.63 -21.66 6.56
N HIS A 753 10.80 -21.22 6.99
CA HIS A 753 11.47 -20.05 6.43
C HIS A 753 12.65 -20.48 5.57
N TYR A 754 12.43 -20.62 4.26
CA TYR A 754 13.41 -21.13 3.29
C TYR A 754 14.78 -20.45 3.40
N GLY A 755 14.82 -19.12 3.31
CA GLY A 755 16.09 -18.38 3.34
C GLY A 755 16.84 -18.38 4.68
N LEU A 756 16.16 -18.64 5.80
CA LEU A 756 16.79 -18.66 7.13
C LEU A 756 17.10 -20.07 7.62
N ALA A 757 16.68 -21.10 6.87
CA ALA A 757 16.73 -22.50 7.28
C ALA A 757 16.12 -22.75 8.68
N SER A 758 15.02 -22.07 9.01
CA SER A 758 14.30 -22.23 10.27
C SER A 758 12.93 -22.90 10.06
N PRO A 759 12.50 -23.82 10.95
CA PRO A 759 11.18 -24.43 10.87
C PRO A 759 10.04 -23.47 11.25
N ILE A 760 10.31 -22.47 12.08
CA ILE A 760 9.33 -21.47 12.51
C ILE A 760 10.02 -20.13 12.71
N TYR A 761 9.32 -19.03 12.41
CA TYR A 761 9.86 -17.68 12.52
C TYR A 761 8.75 -16.63 12.66
N THR A 762 9.04 -15.52 13.32
CA THR A 762 8.17 -14.34 13.40
C THR A 762 8.99 -13.07 13.50
N HIS A 763 8.35 -11.91 13.58
CA HIS A 763 9.00 -10.64 13.92
C HIS A 763 8.53 -10.13 15.27
N PHE A 764 9.49 -9.87 16.16
CA PHE A 764 9.29 -9.41 17.54
C PHE A 764 10.13 -8.16 17.86
N THR A 765 11.26 -8.00 17.18
CA THR A 765 12.36 -7.13 17.62
C THR A 765 12.26 -5.67 17.20
N SER A 766 11.15 -5.23 16.59
CA SER A 766 11.01 -3.84 16.13
C SER A 766 9.57 -3.31 16.18
N PRO A 767 8.92 -3.27 17.35
CA PRO A 767 7.53 -2.84 17.52
C PRO A 767 7.30 -1.33 17.32
N ILE A 768 8.35 -0.49 17.34
CA ILE A 768 8.20 0.95 17.01
C ILE A 768 7.83 1.12 15.53
N ARG A 769 8.39 0.26 14.67
CA ARG A 769 8.29 0.39 13.21
C ARG A 769 7.53 -0.73 12.50
N ARG A 770 7.07 -1.77 13.20
CA ARG A 770 6.28 -2.88 12.62
C ARG A 770 5.10 -3.24 13.52
N TYR A 771 3.89 -3.20 12.96
CA TYR A 771 2.69 -3.56 13.71
C TYR A 771 2.58 -5.07 13.96
N SER A 772 3.21 -5.91 13.11
CA SER A 772 3.35 -7.36 13.37
C SER A 772 3.94 -7.62 14.74
N ASP A 773 4.96 -6.84 15.11
CA ASP A 773 5.72 -7.03 16.33
C ASP A 773 4.88 -6.60 17.53
N ILE A 774 4.04 -5.56 17.40
CA ILE A 774 3.07 -5.19 18.45
C ILE A 774 2.09 -6.35 18.73
N ILE A 775 1.59 -7.03 17.69
CA ILE A 775 0.72 -8.20 17.87
C ILE A 775 1.47 -9.36 18.53
N VAL A 776 2.71 -9.63 18.10
CA VAL A 776 3.55 -10.66 18.72
C VAL A 776 3.87 -10.32 20.17
N HIS A 777 4.11 -9.05 20.51
CA HIS A 777 4.28 -8.58 21.89
C HIS A 777 3.02 -8.82 22.72
N ARG A 778 1.83 -8.56 22.17
CA ARG A 778 0.55 -8.84 22.86
C ARG A 778 0.38 -10.34 23.09
N LEU A 779 0.60 -11.17 22.08
CA LEU A 779 0.53 -12.63 22.19
C LEU A 779 1.53 -13.15 23.24
N LEU A 780 2.78 -12.69 23.19
CA LEU A 780 3.80 -13.11 24.15
C LEU A 780 3.47 -12.64 25.58
N ALA A 781 2.95 -11.42 25.75
CA ALA A 781 2.54 -10.92 27.06
C ALA A 781 1.43 -11.78 27.67
N VAL A 782 0.44 -12.19 26.88
CA VAL A 782 -0.60 -13.13 27.33
C VAL A 782 0.00 -14.51 27.60
N ALA A 783 0.91 -15.01 26.75
CA ALA A 783 1.54 -16.33 26.92
C ALA A 783 2.40 -16.47 28.19
N ILE A 784 2.82 -15.34 28.78
CA ILE A 784 3.57 -15.32 30.05
C ILE A 784 2.73 -14.76 31.21
N ASN A 785 1.42 -14.57 31.02
CA ASN A 785 0.50 -14.01 32.01
C ASN A 785 0.87 -12.59 32.50
N ALA A 786 1.54 -11.79 31.65
CA ALA A 786 1.87 -10.40 31.94
C ALA A 786 0.76 -9.41 31.55
N ASP A 787 -0.19 -9.83 30.69
CA ASP A 787 -1.37 -9.03 30.31
C ASP A 787 -2.56 -9.95 29.97
N GLY A 788 -3.75 -9.37 29.85
CA GLY A 788 -5.00 -10.08 29.53
C GLY A 788 -5.24 -10.27 28.03
N THR A 789 -5.94 -11.35 27.68
CA THR A 789 -6.39 -11.60 26.30
C THR A 789 -7.63 -10.78 25.93
N TYR A 790 -7.93 -10.71 24.63
CA TYR A 790 -9.16 -10.12 24.09
C TYR A 790 -9.63 -10.90 22.85
N PRO A 791 -10.95 -10.91 22.53
CA PRO A 791 -11.50 -11.80 21.51
C PRO A 791 -10.85 -11.68 20.12
N ASP A 792 -10.53 -10.45 19.69
CA ASP A 792 -9.95 -10.19 18.37
C ASP A 792 -8.53 -10.73 18.21
N LEU A 793 -7.79 -10.91 19.31
CA LEU A 793 -6.45 -11.51 19.30
C LEU A 793 -6.52 -13.01 18.99
N MET A 794 -7.62 -13.66 19.35
CA MET A 794 -7.82 -15.11 19.23
C MET A 794 -8.63 -15.51 17.99
N ASP A 795 -9.15 -14.55 17.23
CA ASP A 795 -9.92 -14.79 16.01
C ASP A 795 -8.99 -14.97 14.80
N LYS A 796 -8.85 -16.22 14.33
CA LYS A 796 -8.00 -16.56 13.18
C LYS A 796 -8.36 -15.83 11.87
N HIS A 797 -9.63 -15.51 11.65
CA HIS A 797 -10.05 -14.80 10.44
C HIS A 797 -9.66 -13.32 10.49
N LYS A 798 -9.74 -12.70 11.68
CA LYS A 798 -9.24 -11.34 11.89
C LYS A 798 -7.73 -11.29 11.77
N GLN A 799 -7.01 -12.23 12.39
CA GLN A 799 -5.55 -12.32 12.28
C GLN A 799 -5.10 -12.55 10.84
N SER A 800 -5.80 -13.40 10.07
CA SER A 800 -5.53 -13.59 8.64
C SER A 800 -5.74 -12.31 7.81
N THR A 801 -6.84 -11.60 8.06
CA THR A 801 -7.12 -10.31 7.40
C THR A 801 -6.04 -9.28 7.72
N LEU A 802 -5.59 -9.24 8.99
CA LEU A 802 -4.49 -8.38 9.40
C LEU A 802 -3.18 -8.77 8.69
N CYS A 803 -2.83 -10.05 8.63
CA CYS A 803 -1.63 -10.53 7.92
C CYS A 803 -1.63 -10.08 6.45
N ASN A 804 -2.77 -10.18 5.76
CA ASN A 804 -2.91 -9.71 4.38
C ASN A 804 -2.64 -8.20 4.25
N ASN A 805 -3.16 -7.39 5.18
CA ASN A 805 -2.87 -5.96 5.21
C ASN A 805 -1.38 -5.67 5.47
N LEU A 806 -0.77 -6.36 6.43
CA LEU A 806 0.66 -6.20 6.76
C LEU A 806 1.56 -6.61 5.59
N ASN A 807 1.23 -7.68 4.88
CA ASN A 807 1.94 -8.10 3.67
C ASN A 807 1.85 -7.06 2.56
N TYR A 808 0.65 -6.52 2.33
CA TYR A 808 0.43 -5.45 1.36
C TYR A 808 1.24 -4.19 1.72
N ARG A 809 1.12 -3.69 2.95
CA ARG A 809 1.86 -2.51 3.44
C ARG A 809 3.37 -2.70 3.39
N HIS A 810 3.87 -3.87 3.78
CA HIS A 810 5.29 -4.18 3.71
C HIS A 810 5.82 -4.18 2.27
N LYS A 811 5.07 -4.78 1.33
CA LYS A 811 5.43 -4.79 -0.10
C LYS A 811 5.49 -3.38 -0.66
N MET A 812 4.47 -2.57 -0.35
CA MET A 812 4.38 -1.19 -0.80
C MET A 812 5.49 -0.31 -0.21
N ALA A 813 5.81 -0.46 1.07
CA ALA A 813 6.92 0.24 1.71
C ALA A 813 8.26 -0.04 1.02
N GLN A 814 8.53 -1.30 0.65
CA GLN A 814 9.75 -1.65 -0.08
C GLN A 814 9.79 -1.06 -1.50
N TYR A 815 8.65 -1.01 -2.20
CA TYR A 815 8.59 -0.36 -3.51
C TYR A 815 8.81 1.15 -3.41
N ALA A 816 8.18 1.81 -2.43
CA ALA A 816 8.38 3.24 -2.17
C ALA A 816 9.84 3.55 -1.83
N GLN A 817 10.49 2.75 -0.99
CA GLN A 817 11.90 2.90 -0.65
C GLN A 817 12.80 2.76 -1.88
N ARG A 818 12.59 1.73 -2.72
CA ARG A 818 13.35 1.55 -3.97
C ARG A 818 13.12 2.69 -4.95
N ALA A 819 11.89 3.16 -5.09
CA ALA A 819 11.54 4.30 -5.94
C ALA A 819 12.21 5.59 -5.45
N SER A 820 12.24 5.83 -4.14
CA SER A 820 12.94 6.97 -3.53
C SER A 820 14.44 6.92 -3.82
N VAL A 821 15.07 5.75 -3.68
CA VAL A 821 16.50 5.58 -4.01
C VAL A 821 16.73 5.86 -5.49
N ALA A 822 15.91 5.29 -6.38
CA ALA A 822 16.03 5.54 -7.81
C ALA A 822 15.89 7.03 -8.18
N PHE A 823 14.93 7.73 -7.59
CA PHE A 823 14.74 9.17 -7.79
C PHE A 823 15.95 9.99 -7.32
N HIS A 824 16.47 9.72 -6.12
CA HIS A 824 17.66 10.43 -5.62
C HIS A 824 18.91 10.10 -6.42
N THR A 825 19.04 8.88 -6.94
CA THR A 825 20.10 8.53 -7.89
C THR A 825 20.01 9.38 -9.16
N GLN A 826 18.81 9.59 -9.70
CA GLN A 826 18.61 10.46 -10.87
C GLN A 826 19.00 11.91 -10.58
N LEU A 827 18.65 12.45 -9.41
CA LEU A 827 19.08 13.78 -8.97
C LEU A 827 20.62 13.89 -8.88
N PHE A 828 21.27 12.88 -8.29
CA PHE A 828 22.73 12.80 -8.20
C PHE A 828 23.40 12.89 -9.58
N PHE A 829 22.91 12.12 -10.57
CA PHE A 829 23.47 12.15 -11.93
C PHE A 829 23.14 13.44 -12.69
N LYS A 830 21.96 14.03 -12.46
CA LYS A 830 21.59 15.32 -13.05
C LYS A 830 22.60 16.41 -12.72
N ASN A 831 23.13 16.40 -11.49
CA ASN A 831 24.09 17.39 -11.02
C ASN A 831 25.56 17.07 -11.40
N LYS A 832 25.90 15.79 -11.65
CA LYS A 832 27.28 15.35 -12.01
C LYS A 832 27.56 15.24 -13.51
N GLY A 833 26.53 15.33 -14.36
CA GLY A 833 26.69 15.23 -15.81
C GLY A 833 26.94 13.79 -16.30
N ILE A 834 27.63 13.64 -17.43
CA ILE A 834 27.88 12.33 -18.05
C ILE A 834 29.07 11.65 -17.37
N LEU A 835 28.82 10.51 -16.75
CA LEU A 835 29.83 9.64 -16.16
C LEU A 835 29.91 8.33 -16.97
N ASN A 836 31.12 7.85 -17.21
CA ASN A 836 31.36 6.55 -17.85
C ASN A 836 31.76 5.56 -16.76
N GLU A 837 31.06 4.44 -16.68
CA GLU A 837 31.34 3.37 -15.71
C GLU A 837 31.16 2.01 -16.36
N GLU A 838 31.81 1.00 -15.79
CA GLU A 838 31.63 -0.39 -16.18
C GLU A 838 30.29 -0.93 -15.64
N GLY A 839 29.59 -1.68 -16.49
CA GLY A 839 28.31 -2.29 -16.15
C GLY A 839 28.27 -3.76 -16.56
N PHE A 840 27.49 -4.55 -15.83
CA PHE A 840 27.33 -5.98 -16.05
C PHE A 840 25.97 -6.27 -16.68
N ILE A 841 25.94 -6.94 -17.81
CA ILE A 841 24.68 -7.36 -18.45
C ILE A 841 24.04 -8.44 -17.58
N LEU A 842 22.84 -8.16 -17.08
CA LEU A 842 22.05 -9.11 -16.29
C LEU A 842 21.09 -9.91 -17.16
N PHE A 843 20.42 -9.24 -18.10
CA PHE A 843 19.43 -9.86 -18.97
C PHE A 843 19.56 -9.38 -20.41
N VAL A 844 19.23 -10.27 -21.33
CA VAL A 844 19.18 -10.00 -22.76
C VAL A 844 17.74 -10.21 -23.25
N ARG A 845 17.23 -9.25 -24.02
CA ARG A 845 15.92 -9.28 -24.69
C ARG A 845 16.11 -9.17 -26.20
N LYS A 846 15.05 -9.43 -26.98
CA LYS A 846 15.09 -9.34 -28.46
C LYS A 846 15.53 -7.96 -28.96
N ASN A 847 15.13 -6.88 -28.29
CA ASN A 847 15.37 -5.49 -28.70
C ASN A 847 16.13 -4.63 -27.66
N ALA A 848 16.55 -5.21 -26.53
CA ALA A 848 17.20 -4.48 -25.43
C ALA A 848 18.09 -5.37 -24.56
N ILE A 849 18.97 -4.75 -23.76
CA ILE A 849 19.73 -5.40 -22.68
C ILE A 849 19.50 -4.66 -21.37
N ILE A 850 19.51 -5.39 -20.26
CA ILE A 850 19.42 -4.83 -18.91
C ILE A 850 20.80 -4.93 -18.26
N ILE A 851 21.33 -3.80 -17.82
CA ILE A 851 22.69 -3.64 -17.30
C ILE A 851 22.62 -3.23 -15.83
N LEU A 852 23.46 -3.82 -14.98
CA LEU A 852 23.72 -3.42 -13.60
C LEU A 852 25.03 -2.64 -13.52
N ILE A 853 24.97 -1.42 -12.99
CA ILE A 853 26.14 -0.62 -12.67
C ILE A 853 26.42 -0.82 -11.18
N ALA A 854 27.35 -1.75 -10.89
CA ALA A 854 27.66 -2.23 -9.54
C ALA A 854 27.97 -1.10 -8.54
N LYS A 855 28.76 -0.12 -8.97
CA LYS A 855 29.19 1.02 -8.16
C LYS A 855 28.03 1.82 -7.57
N PHE A 856 26.92 1.92 -8.31
CA PHE A 856 25.74 2.69 -7.91
C PHE A 856 24.54 1.82 -7.54
N GLY A 857 24.67 0.49 -7.63
CA GLY A 857 23.55 -0.43 -7.46
C GLY A 857 22.39 -0.16 -8.41
N LEU A 858 22.65 0.42 -9.59
CA LEU A 858 21.62 0.88 -10.52
C LEU A 858 21.44 -0.10 -11.67
N GLU A 859 20.19 -0.34 -12.03
CA GLU A 859 19.81 -1.13 -13.20
C GLU A 859 19.23 -0.21 -14.28
N GLY A 860 19.64 -0.43 -15.52
CA GLY A 860 19.16 0.32 -16.67
C GLY A 860 18.90 -0.58 -17.86
N THR A 861 17.82 -0.30 -18.58
CA THR A 861 17.52 -0.96 -19.87
C THR A 861 18.09 -0.11 -21.01
N VAL A 862 18.89 -0.73 -21.87
CA VAL A 862 19.44 -0.11 -23.08
C VAL A 862 18.75 -0.74 -24.28
N PHE A 863 18.03 0.08 -25.05
CA PHE A 863 17.39 -0.35 -26.29
C PHE A 863 18.37 -0.25 -27.46
N PHE A 864 18.39 -1.26 -28.34
CA PHE A 864 19.29 -1.28 -29.49
C PHE A 864 18.83 -0.37 -30.64
N LYS A 865 17.54 -0.05 -30.71
CA LYS A 865 16.97 0.88 -31.69
C LYS A 865 16.70 2.23 -31.02
N ASN A 866 17.32 3.29 -31.53
CA ASN A 866 17.03 4.68 -31.14
C ASN A 866 16.08 5.32 -32.14
N LYS A 867 15.08 6.08 -31.66
CA LYS A 867 14.15 6.84 -32.49
C LYS A 867 14.96 7.76 -33.46
N GLY A 868 14.74 7.60 -34.76
CA GLY A 868 15.30 8.47 -35.81
C GLY A 868 16.67 8.08 -36.44
N LYS A 869 17.25 6.91 -36.12
CA LYS A 869 18.46 6.39 -36.79
C LYS A 869 18.20 5.01 -37.41
N PRO A 870 18.87 4.64 -38.52
CA PRO A 870 18.78 3.27 -39.05
C PRO A 870 19.24 2.29 -37.95
N GLY A 871 18.33 1.41 -37.54
CA GLY A 871 18.57 0.46 -36.45
C GLY A 871 19.56 -0.64 -36.86
N PRO A 872 20.31 -1.21 -35.90
CA PRO A 872 21.18 -2.35 -36.17
C PRO A 872 20.38 -3.59 -36.58
N LYS A 873 21.00 -4.49 -37.35
CA LYS A 873 20.45 -5.84 -37.54
C LYS A 873 20.69 -6.63 -36.25
N LEU A 874 19.61 -7.18 -35.68
CA LEU A 874 19.63 -7.94 -34.44
C LEU A 874 19.34 -9.40 -34.74
N SER A 875 20.14 -10.31 -34.19
CA SER A 875 19.85 -11.74 -34.13
C SER A 875 19.85 -12.17 -32.67
N PHE A 876 18.72 -12.67 -32.18
CA PHE A 876 18.55 -13.11 -30.80
C PHE A 876 18.54 -14.64 -30.73
N ASP A 877 19.39 -15.19 -29.87
CA ASP A 877 19.47 -16.62 -29.59
C ASP A 877 18.82 -16.92 -28.23
N SER A 878 17.72 -17.67 -28.26
CA SER A 878 16.95 -18.00 -27.06
C SER A 878 17.56 -19.11 -26.19
N GLU A 879 18.47 -19.94 -26.73
CA GLU A 879 19.07 -21.06 -25.98
C GLU A 879 20.15 -20.56 -25.02
N ILE A 880 21.04 -19.69 -25.51
CA ILE A 880 22.11 -19.07 -24.71
C ILE A 880 21.75 -17.68 -24.18
N ALA A 881 20.53 -17.19 -24.46
CA ALA A 881 20.09 -15.82 -24.18
C ALA A 881 21.08 -14.76 -24.71
N GLY A 882 21.53 -14.93 -25.95
CA GLY A 882 22.51 -14.07 -26.62
C GLY A 882 21.86 -13.09 -27.60
N VAL A 883 22.48 -11.93 -27.82
CA VAL A 883 22.09 -11.01 -28.90
C VAL A 883 23.33 -10.61 -29.69
N SER A 884 23.28 -10.86 -31.00
CA SER A 884 24.27 -10.38 -31.95
C SER A 884 23.78 -9.08 -32.57
N VAL A 885 24.58 -8.02 -32.47
CA VAL A 885 24.24 -6.68 -32.94
C VAL A 885 25.20 -6.29 -34.06
N ALA A 886 24.68 -6.15 -35.29
CA ALA A 886 25.44 -5.64 -36.42
C ALA A 886 25.06 -4.18 -36.69
N TRP A 887 25.96 -3.26 -36.36
CA TRP A 887 25.80 -1.84 -36.62
C TRP A 887 26.10 -1.54 -38.10
N PRO A 888 25.27 -0.75 -38.81
CA PRO A 888 25.62 -0.29 -40.16
C PRO A 888 26.88 0.57 -40.10
N GLU A 889 27.82 0.37 -41.05
CA GLU A 889 29.02 1.19 -41.16
C GLU A 889 28.65 2.69 -41.23
N PRO A 890 29.39 3.58 -40.55
CA PRO A 890 29.15 5.00 -40.67
C PRO A 890 29.37 5.41 -42.12
N ALA A 891 28.32 5.96 -42.77
CA ALA A 891 28.42 6.49 -44.12
C ALA A 891 29.63 7.43 -44.20
N ALA A 892 30.61 7.07 -45.05
CA ALA A 892 31.78 7.88 -45.31
C ALA A 892 31.32 9.32 -45.60
N LYS A 893 31.78 10.29 -44.80
CA LYS A 893 31.53 11.71 -45.04
C LYS A 893 32.00 12.02 -46.46
N LYS A 894 31.08 12.17 -47.41
CA LYS A 894 31.40 12.80 -48.70
C LYS A 894 32.00 14.18 -48.38
N PRO A 895 33.17 14.53 -48.92
CA PRO A 895 33.73 15.85 -48.72
C PRO A 895 32.71 16.87 -49.23
N LYS A 896 32.34 17.83 -48.37
CA LYS A 896 31.61 19.01 -48.81
C LYS A 896 32.47 19.70 -49.86
N LEU A 897 32.01 19.75 -51.10
CA LEU A 897 32.52 20.72 -52.05
C LEU A 897 32.08 22.10 -51.57
N ASP A 898 33.06 22.97 -51.29
CA ASP A 898 32.84 24.40 -51.09
C ASP A 898 32.22 25.02 -52.35
N ARG A 899 31.02 25.60 -52.20
CA ARG A 899 30.55 26.77 -52.95
C ARG A 899 29.58 27.57 -52.10
#